data_AF-A0A1C3ER64-F1
#
_entry.id   AF-A0A1C3ER64-F1
#
_cell.length_a   1.000
_cell.length_b   1.000
_cell.length_c   1.000
_cell.angle_alpha   90.00
_cell.angle_beta   90.00
_cell.angle_gamma   90.00
#
_symmetry.space_group_name_H-M   'P 1'
#
loop_
_entity.id
_entity.type
_entity.pdbx_description
1 polymer ?
#
loop_
_entity_poly.entity_id
_entity_poly.type
_entity_poly.pdbx_seq_one_letter_code
_entity_poly.pdbx_strand_id
1 'polypeptide(L)'
;MKKDCSIKVAALVAATLFVTACGGENASPEKTTTPDIQQPVDLKPKREVSVASTFTFQYSLSKNAQIRVVEPALLGKVSIDNRLLTYTAPKNKTGSDRFKLEIIEQAKVKTVRWLIRVNAMEPRFHQIPLGQAEAAQHWQCVSDNKTHRGITWVVPLHPNNETFAWQDWEATLPNLSAQCSVSDGPCNTDALIQQANSQSWCGKSDWRLPYAYEMRNITSEQDFALDRNRPAIDPYFFGSVGFEQYWLATDASAKNAENFAYRHSFGTERKKMSLANKRNPTSVMLVSGAFRDPTKPDQQDKPQDEATSFIRLNNKGRPLASAKQQDSFSNSPWRCLDDMRSLVRDTLYLRDGRFSYLYWLTPNGSDITSTSNLYQRDPLAAECGQQQCSLDAVIAQINSGKQCGRSNWRLPTADELALLMYQEVNGGAYRLLYQVSLNNPESGDYWVKTKDSQQVGILSLPRTESLEPVTDIDASAKARLLLIATEFEPLATEDPRSIGQHGKPDFRRLRRDYATHPDKWPEPFIDDPDNYQELGILPAVQFPAENPYSANKAALGKRLFFDTFLSRNNDVSCSSCHDPQKGWTDHLEVSIGHDRQRGKRNAPTVVNSGFLPTLFWDGRADTLEQQSLMPIQDPLEMAEDLSSLVARLNGHAEYPAMFEKAFQQTPITEDQLGQALATFQRTLVSNGSQFDKFVKEAPLGKTDALSDQALWGLDIYRRNGRCVNCHMGPEFTNHQFENVGLTYYKAFYEDLGRYNIDGESTSVGKFKTPSLRDVMNTGPWFHNGLVPTMDGVVSMYSEGMASNAPFGWDKYDPNYPVLSEKIRPLNLTVQESEALKAFLKAITANSPEAS
;
A
#
# COMPACT_ATOMS: atom_id res chain seq x y z
N MET A 1 22.58 25.31 -47.71
CA MET A 1 23.37 26.12 -48.66
C MET A 1 24.01 27.26 -47.90
N LYS A 2 25.36 27.24 -47.86
CA LYS A 2 26.32 28.36 -47.85
C LYS A 2 25.95 29.64 -47.05
N LYS A 3 26.66 29.93 -45.94
CA LYS A 3 27.98 30.66 -45.87
C LYS A 3 27.77 32.19 -45.95
N ASP A 4 28.43 33.09 -45.22
CA ASP A 4 29.72 33.13 -44.50
C ASP A 4 29.61 34.23 -43.41
N CYS A 5 30.16 34.06 -42.20
CA CYS A 5 31.53 34.43 -41.75
C CYS A 5 31.83 35.94 -41.89
N SER A 6 32.16 36.68 -40.80
CA SER A 6 33.53 36.89 -40.28
C SER A 6 33.50 38.14 -39.37
N ILE A 7 34.34 38.45 -38.36
CA ILE A 7 35.77 38.19 -38.07
C ILE A 7 36.06 38.48 -36.57
N LYS A 8 37.12 37.83 -36.07
CA LYS A 8 37.78 37.90 -34.74
C LYS A 8 38.48 39.26 -34.48
N VAL A 9 38.96 39.63 -33.28
CA VAL A 9 40.25 39.21 -32.68
C VAL A 9 40.44 39.92 -31.31
N ALA A 10 40.89 39.13 -30.31
CA ALA A 10 41.87 39.33 -29.20
C ALA A 10 42.16 40.76 -28.63
N ALA A 11 42.65 41.02 -27.42
CA ALA A 11 43.43 40.33 -26.36
C ALA A 11 43.39 41.27 -25.12
N LEU A 12 43.14 40.77 -23.90
CA LEU A 12 44.10 40.51 -22.79
C LEU A 12 44.52 41.72 -21.89
N VAL A 13 44.40 41.49 -20.57
CA VAL A 13 45.15 42.01 -19.40
C VAL A 13 44.64 43.24 -18.60
N ALA A 14 44.06 42.90 -17.44
CA ALA A 14 44.21 43.41 -16.06
C ALA A 14 44.82 44.79 -15.75
N ALA A 15 44.17 45.55 -14.85
CA ALA A 15 44.64 45.80 -13.46
C ALA A 15 43.77 46.84 -12.69
N THR A 16 43.22 46.34 -11.59
CA THR A 16 42.85 46.87 -10.26
C THR A 16 43.10 48.31 -9.76
N LEU A 17 42.18 48.74 -8.85
CA LEU A 17 42.28 49.69 -7.70
C LEU A 17 42.52 51.19 -8.01
N PHE A 18 41.95 52.23 -7.36
CA PHE A 18 40.88 52.49 -6.37
C PHE A 18 40.86 54.03 -6.14
N VAL A 19 39.86 54.52 -5.39
CA VAL A 19 39.78 55.83 -4.66
C VAL A 19 39.56 57.12 -5.48
N THR A 20 38.44 57.82 -5.30
CA THR A 20 38.33 59.03 -4.45
C THR A 20 36.94 59.67 -4.49
N ALA A 21 36.58 60.18 -3.32
CA ALA A 21 35.34 60.84 -2.94
C ALA A 21 35.34 62.35 -3.27
N CYS A 22 34.14 62.95 -3.25
CA CYS A 22 33.76 64.34 -2.89
C CYS A 22 32.35 64.55 -3.50
N GLY A 23 31.30 65.00 -2.82
CA GLY A 23 31.19 66.04 -1.78
C GLY A 23 30.49 67.25 -2.41
N GLY A 24 29.27 67.57 -1.97
CA GLY A 24 28.53 68.76 -2.44
C GLY A 24 27.11 68.84 -1.89
N GLU A 25 26.90 69.73 -0.92
CA GLU A 25 25.68 69.95 -0.13
C GLU A 25 24.60 70.82 -0.82
N ASN A 26 23.39 70.73 -0.25
CA ASN A 26 22.29 71.71 -0.14
C ASN A 26 21.16 71.73 -1.19
N ALA A 27 20.01 71.16 -0.80
CA ALA A 27 18.67 71.78 -0.98
C ALA A 27 17.63 71.22 0.03
N SER A 28 16.79 72.13 0.50
CA SER A 28 15.75 72.08 1.55
C SER A 28 14.59 71.06 1.39
N PRO A 29 13.71 70.89 2.41
CA PRO A 29 13.11 69.61 2.77
C PRO A 29 11.83 69.30 2.00
N GLU A 30 11.86 68.24 1.21
CA GLU A 30 10.67 67.59 0.69
C GLU A 30 10.23 66.48 1.64
N LYS A 31 8.93 66.43 1.92
CA LYS A 31 8.26 65.40 2.72
C LYS A 31 8.67 64.01 2.23
N THR A 32 9.52 63.33 2.98
CA THR A 32 9.73 61.89 2.87
C THR A 32 8.45 61.17 3.29
N THR A 33 7.55 60.96 2.33
CA THR A 33 6.82 59.70 2.28
C THR A 33 7.79 58.70 1.67
N THR A 34 8.58 58.04 2.51
CA THR A 34 9.32 56.86 2.10
C THR A 34 8.26 55.84 1.68
N PRO A 35 8.27 55.34 0.43
CA PRO A 35 7.52 54.15 0.10
C PRO A 35 8.10 53.05 0.96
N ASP A 36 7.28 52.44 1.82
CA ASP A 36 7.61 51.19 2.49
C ASP A 36 7.73 50.14 1.38
N ILE A 37 8.93 49.99 0.80
CA ILE A 37 9.22 48.93 -0.15
C ILE A 37 9.24 47.63 0.66
N GLN A 38 8.04 47.11 0.92
CA GLN A 38 7.87 45.77 1.48
C GLN A 38 8.49 44.78 0.50
N GLN A 39 9.57 44.12 0.91
CA GLN A 39 10.06 42.98 0.15
C GLN A 39 8.93 41.94 0.04
N PRO A 40 8.73 41.34 -1.14
CA PRO A 40 7.74 40.29 -1.30
C PRO A 40 8.03 39.17 -0.31
N VAL A 41 7.02 38.80 0.49
CA VAL A 41 7.14 37.71 1.45
C VAL A 41 7.36 36.41 0.68
N ASP A 42 8.47 35.73 0.95
CA ASP A 42 8.68 34.36 0.48
C ASP A 42 7.61 33.45 1.08
N LEU A 43 6.80 32.85 0.21
CA LEU A 43 5.70 31.96 0.61
C LEU A 43 6.18 30.51 0.83
N LYS A 44 7.42 30.17 0.45
CA LYS A 44 8.00 28.83 0.59
C LYS A 44 9.44 28.86 1.15
N PRO A 45 9.68 29.54 2.29
CA PRO A 45 11.02 29.67 2.84
C PRO A 45 11.61 28.33 3.28
N LYS A 46 12.91 28.16 3.07
CA LYS A 46 13.70 27.00 3.46
C LYS A 46 14.81 27.38 4.42
N ARG A 47 15.13 26.51 5.40
CA ARG A 47 16.26 26.71 6.32
C ARG A 47 16.86 25.41 6.83
N GLU A 48 18.19 25.38 6.93
CA GLU A 48 18.94 24.33 7.64
C GLU A 48 19.23 24.72 9.09
N VAL A 49 19.12 23.74 9.97
CA VAL A 49 19.49 23.83 11.38
C VAL A 49 20.12 22.54 11.86
N SER A 50 20.98 22.61 12.87
CA SER A 50 21.50 21.42 13.55
C SER A 50 20.56 21.00 14.68
N VAL A 51 20.60 19.72 15.06
CA VAL A 51 19.94 19.24 16.29
C VAL A 51 20.28 20.13 17.49
N ALA A 52 19.31 20.31 18.39
CA ALA A 52 19.42 21.15 19.58
C ALA A 52 19.72 22.66 19.34
N SER A 53 19.65 23.15 18.09
CA SER A 53 19.81 24.57 17.79
C SER A 53 18.48 25.32 17.71
N THR A 54 18.55 26.64 17.77
CA THR A 54 17.40 27.54 17.60
C THR A 54 17.71 28.50 16.46
N PHE A 55 16.76 28.70 15.55
CA PHE A 55 16.83 29.76 14.54
C PHE A 55 15.72 30.78 14.76
N THR A 56 15.99 32.02 14.37
CA THR A 56 15.00 33.10 14.34
C THR A 56 14.90 33.74 12.96
N PHE A 57 13.72 34.21 12.60
CA PHE A 57 13.46 34.91 11.34
C PHE A 57 12.49 36.08 11.58
N GLN A 58 12.92 37.28 11.22
CA GLN A 58 12.13 38.51 11.38
C GLN A 58 11.35 38.81 10.11
N TYR A 59 10.02 38.89 10.23
CA TYR A 59 9.18 39.32 9.11
C TYR A 59 9.08 40.85 9.01
N SER A 60 9.40 41.38 7.83
CA SER A 60 9.21 42.80 7.48
C SER A 60 7.78 43.02 6.97
N LEU A 61 6.84 43.34 7.86
CA LEU A 61 5.40 43.52 7.55
C LEU A 61 4.89 44.90 8.01
N SER A 62 3.74 45.36 7.48
CA SER A 62 3.11 46.61 7.97
C SER A 62 2.72 46.52 9.44
N LYS A 63 2.56 47.67 10.12
CA LYS A 63 2.24 47.75 11.57
C LYS A 63 0.98 46.99 12.00
N ASN A 64 0.05 46.71 11.07
CA ASN A 64 -1.23 46.05 11.38
C ASN A 64 -1.28 44.57 10.95
N ALA A 65 -0.19 44.03 10.37
CA ALA A 65 -0.15 42.64 9.98
C ALA A 65 -0.06 41.71 11.20
N GLN A 66 -0.83 40.63 11.16
CA GLN A 66 -0.79 39.55 12.16
C GLN A 66 -0.21 38.28 11.56
N ILE A 67 0.51 37.50 12.36
CA ILE A 67 1.00 36.17 11.97
C ILE A 67 0.47 35.15 12.97
N ARG A 68 -0.13 34.08 12.47
CA ARG A 68 -0.53 32.94 13.31
C ARG A 68 -0.02 31.63 12.73
N VAL A 69 0.35 30.71 13.61
CA VAL A 69 0.65 29.33 13.23
C VAL A 69 -0.68 28.61 13.02
N VAL A 70 -0.91 28.07 11.82
CA VAL A 70 -2.13 27.32 11.50
C VAL A 70 -1.88 25.82 11.36
N GLU A 71 -0.63 25.43 11.16
CA GLU A 71 -0.18 24.04 11.24
C GLU A 71 1.14 24.03 12.01
N PRO A 72 1.21 23.41 13.21
CA PRO A 72 2.42 23.38 14.01
C PRO A 72 3.51 22.51 13.35
N ALA A 73 4.76 22.71 13.79
CA ALA A 73 5.87 21.87 13.40
C ALA A 73 5.70 20.43 13.94
N LEU A 74 6.16 19.45 13.17
CA LEU A 74 6.07 18.02 13.49
C LEU A 74 7.26 17.55 14.35
N LEU A 75 8.46 18.12 14.13
CA LEU A 75 9.68 17.72 14.84
C LEU A 75 10.06 18.71 15.95
N GLY A 76 10.15 19.99 15.60
CA GLY A 76 10.59 21.09 16.46
C GLY A 76 9.43 21.89 17.07
N LYS A 77 9.78 22.97 17.77
CA LYS A 77 8.80 23.89 18.35
C LYS A 77 8.86 25.24 17.64
N VAL A 78 7.70 25.75 17.24
CA VAL A 78 7.55 27.06 16.61
C VAL A 78 6.85 28.00 17.58
N SER A 79 7.41 29.20 17.75
CA SER A 79 6.76 30.31 18.43
C SER A 79 6.89 31.59 17.60
N ILE A 80 5.94 32.50 17.78
CA ILE A 80 5.95 33.82 17.16
C ILE A 80 5.75 34.85 18.27
N ASP A 81 6.70 35.77 18.40
CA ASP A 81 6.59 36.93 19.27
C ASP A 81 6.94 38.19 18.48
N ASN A 82 6.04 39.18 18.47
CA ASN A 82 6.23 40.46 17.79
C ASN A 82 6.84 40.37 16.35
N ARG A 83 6.35 39.40 15.55
CA ARG A 83 6.79 39.07 14.16
C ARG A 83 8.16 38.39 14.03
N LEU A 84 8.79 38.09 15.15
CA LEU A 84 9.93 37.20 15.22
C LEU A 84 9.44 35.76 15.29
N LEU A 85 9.66 35.03 14.21
CA LEU A 85 9.50 33.58 14.20
C LEU A 85 10.70 32.96 14.90
N THR A 86 10.46 32.10 15.88
CA THR A 86 11.48 31.28 16.53
C THR A 86 11.16 29.81 16.32
N TYR A 87 12.15 29.05 15.89
CA TYR A 87 12.06 27.59 15.78
C TYR A 87 13.18 26.95 16.58
N THR A 88 12.83 25.98 17.41
CA THR A 88 13.79 25.20 18.21
C THR A 88 13.80 23.76 17.74
N ALA A 89 14.96 23.31 17.27
CA ALA A 89 15.18 21.94 16.81
C ALA A 89 15.23 20.95 18.00
N PRO A 90 14.70 19.73 17.85
CA PRO A 90 14.77 18.70 18.88
C PRO A 90 16.21 18.20 19.08
N LYS A 91 16.51 17.66 20.28
CA LYS A 91 17.85 17.14 20.61
C LYS A 91 18.20 15.81 19.92
N ASN A 92 17.21 14.93 19.71
CA ASN A 92 17.41 13.54 19.30
C ASN A 92 16.64 13.15 18.02
N LYS A 93 16.17 14.13 17.23
CA LYS A 93 15.46 13.86 15.97
C LYS A 93 16.09 14.66 14.84
N THR A 94 16.33 14.00 13.72
CA THR A 94 16.77 14.58 12.45
C THR A 94 15.68 14.35 11.42
N GLY A 95 15.62 15.15 10.36
CA GLY A 95 14.50 15.04 9.41
C GLY A 95 14.11 16.37 8.80
N SER A 96 13.19 16.31 7.84
CA SER A 96 12.54 17.48 7.27
C SER A 96 11.30 17.79 8.10
N ASP A 97 11.29 18.96 8.72
CA ASP A 97 10.17 19.50 9.47
C ASP A 97 9.45 20.57 8.65
N ARG A 98 8.18 20.79 8.94
CA ARG A 98 7.35 21.76 8.22
C ARG A 98 6.30 22.34 9.13
N PHE A 99 5.92 23.58 8.85
CA PHE A 99 4.81 24.25 9.51
C PHE A 99 4.21 25.31 8.60
N LYS A 100 2.95 25.66 8.85
CA LYS A 100 2.24 26.69 8.08
C LYS A 100 1.93 27.88 8.97
N LEU A 101 2.17 29.06 8.42
CA LEU A 101 1.81 30.33 9.00
C LEU A 101 0.82 31.05 8.09
N GLU A 102 -0.10 31.79 8.67
CA GLU A 102 -0.91 32.76 7.94
C GLU A 102 -0.47 34.17 8.33
N ILE A 103 -0.19 34.98 7.31
CA ILE A 103 0.01 36.42 7.44
C ILE A 103 -1.29 37.09 7.02
N ILE A 104 -1.91 37.80 7.96
CA ILE A 104 -3.19 38.49 7.79
C ILE A 104 -2.93 39.98 7.73
N GLU A 105 -3.24 40.60 6.60
CA GLU A 105 -3.04 42.02 6.36
C GLU A 105 -4.20 42.57 5.50
N GLN A 106 -4.89 43.62 5.98
CA GLN A 106 -6.00 44.26 5.25
C GLN A 106 -7.06 43.27 4.72
N ALA A 107 -7.45 42.30 5.55
CA ALA A 107 -8.38 41.21 5.22
C ALA A 107 -7.92 40.24 4.11
N LYS A 108 -6.68 40.31 3.65
CA LYS A 108 -6.04 39.30 2.80
C LYS A 108 -5.22 38.35 3.65
N VAL A 109 -5.38 37.06 3.38
CA VAL A 109 -4.61 35.98 4.05
C VAL A 109 -3.58 35.45 3.07
N LYS A 110 -2.30 35.47 3.47
CA LYS A 110 -1.20 34.82 2.75
C LYS A 110 -0.70 33.64 3.57
N THR A 111 -0.74 32.44 2.99
CA THR A 111 -0.19 31.24 3.62
C THR A 111 1.30 31.10 3.30
N VAL A 112 2.15 31.08 4.32
CA VAL A 112 3.58 30.79 4.22
C VAL A 112 3.84 29.36 4.66
N ARG A 113 4.56 28.59 3.85
CA ARG A 113 4.87 27.18 4.09
C ARG A 113 6.36 27.03 4.34
N TRP A 114 6.75 26.88 5.60
CA TRP A 114 8.15 26.69 5.98
C TRP A 114 8.58 25.24 5.80
N LEU A 115 9.79 25.06 5.28
CA LEU A 115 10.51 23.79 5.27
C LEU A 115 11.81 23.94 6.05
N ILE A 116 11.96 23.18 7.13
CA ILE A 116 13.16 23.17 7.96
C ILE A 116 13.85 21.83 7.83
N ARG A 117 15.15 21.84 7.53
CA ARG A 117 15.97 20.63 7.58
C ARG A 117 16.73 20.59 8.90
N VAL A 118 16.42 19.61 9.75
CA VAL A 118 17.14 19.33 11.00
C VAL A 118 18.22 18.30 10.73
N ASN A 119 19.46 18.76 10.62
CA ASN A 119 20.63 17.94 10.34
C ASN A 119 21.24 17.36 11.63
N ALA A 120 21.81 16.16 11.49
CA ALA A 120 22.82 15.67 12.42
C ALA A 120 24.08 16.56 12.34
N MET A 121 25.03 16.39 13.26
CA MET A 121 26.33 17.08 13.17
C MET A 121 27.03 16.88 11.81
N GLU A 122 26.87 15.70 11.21
CA GLU A 122 27.30 15.40 9.84
C GLU A 122 26.08 14.97 8.99
N PRO A 123 25.66 15.79 8.01
CA PRO A 123 24.55 15.47 7.11
C PRO A 123 24.80 14.18 6.32
N ARG A 124 23.73 13.45 5.99
CA ARG A 124 23.82 12.25 5.15
C ARG A 124 24.07 12.60 3.68
N PHE A 125 23.35 13.60 3.20
CA PHE A 125 23.35 14.01 1.80
C PHE A 125 24.09 15.32 1.63
N HIS A 126 24.80 15.47 0.51
CA HIS A 126 25.45 16.71 0.12
C HIS A 126 25.21 16.97 -1.36
N GLN A 127 24.77 18.17 -1.72
CA GLN A 127 24.78 18.59 -3.12
C GLN A 127 26.23 18.81 -3.56
N ILE A 128 26.58 18.26 -4.72
CA ILE A 128 27.92 18.43 -5.30
C ILE A 128 27.82 19.00 -6.72
N PRO A 129 28.87 19.66 -7.24
CA PRO A 129 28.84 20.21 -8.59
C PRO A 129 28.71 19.10 -9.65
N LEU A 130 27.84 19.30 -10.64
CA LEU A 130 27.68 18.36 -11.76
C LEU A 130 28.84 18.39 -12.76
N GLY A 131 29.55 19.51 -12.85
CA GLY A 131 30.75 19.66 -13.67
C GLY A 131 30.49 19.94 -15.16
N GLN A 132 29.24 19.88 -15.63
CA GLN A 132 28.83 20.19 -17.01
C GLN A 132 27.76 21.29 -17.02
N ALA A 133 28.07 22.44 -17.62
CA ALA A 133 27.23 23.65 -17.51
C ALA A 133 25.86 23.53 -18.18
N GLU A 134 25.75 22.79 -19.28
CA GLU A 134 24.49 22.57 -20.01
C GLU A 134 23.59 21.57 -19.27
N ALA A 135 24.14 20.41 -18.90
CA ALA A 135 23.41 19.40 -18.11
C ALA A 135 22.99 19.93 -16.72
N ALA A 136 23.76 20.85 -16.11
CA ALA A 136 23.43 21.46 -14.82
C ALA A 136 22.16 22.34 -14.83
N GLN A 137 21.62 22.68 -16.01
CA GLN A 137 20.33 23.36 -16.13
C GLN A 137 19.14 22.40 -15.91
N HIS A 138 19.37 21.09 -16.07
CA HIS A 138 18.36 20.04 -16.05
C HIS A 138 18.57 19.00 -14.95
N TRP A 139 19.81 18.86 -14.46
CA TRP A 139 20.22 17.80 -13.53
C TRP A 139 21.03 18.36 -12.36
N GLN A 140 20.96 17.67 -11.22
CA GLN A 140 21.77 17.96 -10.04
C GLN A 140 22.40 16.68 -9.47
N CYS A 141 23.51 16.85 -8.75
CA CYS A 141 24.21 15.75 -8.11
C CYS A 141 24.03 15.77 -6.60
N VAL A 142 23.78 14.60 -6.02
CA VAL A 142 23.64 14.42 -4.56
C VAL A 142 24.53 13.26 -4.12
N SER A 143 25.53 13.52 -3.29
CA SER A 143 26.33 12.50 -2.62
C SER A 143 25.60 11.96 -1.40
N ASP A 144 25.55 10.65 -1.21
CA ASP A 144 25.04 9.97 0.00
C ASP A 144 26.19 9.28 0.75
N ASN A 145 26.65 9.92 1.82
CA ASN A 145 27.85 9.49 2.54
C ASN A 145 27.57 8.39 3.59
N LYS A 146 26.32 7.96 3.79
CA LYS A 146 25.95 6.91 4.77
C LYS A 146 25.60 5.57 4.13
N THR A 147 25.16 5.56 2.88
CA THR A 147 24.81 4.33 2.15
C THR A 147 26.05 3.77 1.43
N HIS A 148 26.37 2.49 1.65
CA HIS A 148 27.34 1.68 0.88
C HIS A 148 28.61 2.43 0.39
N ARG A 149 29.42 2.95 1.32
CA ARG A 149 30.71 3.62 1.05
C ARG A 149 30.66 4.92 0.21
N GLY A 150 29.50 5.57 0.07
CA GLY A 150 29.42 6.87 -0.62
C GLY A 150 28.97 6.75 -2.07
N ILE A 151 27.68 6.50 -2.29
CA ILE A 151 27.07 6.53 -3.63
C ILE A 151 26.77 7.97 -4.04
N THR A 152 26.75 8.23 -5.34
CA THR A 152 26.37 9.53 -5.89
C THR A 152 25.15 9.38 -6.78
N TRP A 153 24.18 10.27 -6.62
CA TRP A 153 22.96 10.34 -7.40
C TRP A 153 23.03 11.48 -8.39
N VAL A 154 22.50 11.26 -9.60
CA VAL A 154 22.09 12.31 -10.53
C VAL A 154 20.58 12.28 -10.60
N VAL A 155 19.96 13.43 -10.32
CA VAL A 155 18.50 13.56 -10.28
C VAL A 155 18.04 14.77 -11.11
N PRO A 156 16.86 14.69 -11.75
CA PRO A 156 16.36 15.77 -12.59
C PRO A 156 15.86 16.93 -11.72
N LEU A 157 16.11 18.15 -12.19
CA LEU A 157 15.57 19.39 -11.61
C LEU A 157 14.10 19.61 -11.96
N HIS A 158 13.60 18.95 -13.01
CA HIS A 158 12.19 18.98 -13.42
C HIS A 158 11.77 17.59 -13.93
N PRO A 159 11.47 16.62 -13.05
CA PRO A 159 11.25 15.22 -13.45
C PRO A 159 10.13 15.02 -14.48
N ASN A 160 9.07 15.83 -14.42
CA ASN A 160 7.95 15.79 -15.38
C ASN A 160 8.33 16.26 -16.78
N ASN A 161 9.45 16.97 -16.93
CA ASN A 161 9.99 17.44 -18.20
C ASN A 161 11.20 16.60 -18.66
N GLU A 162 11.59 15.59 -17.91
CA GLU A 162 12.75 14.70 -18.14
C GLU A 162 12.29 13.24 -18.07
N THR A 163 11.61 12.79 -19.13
CA THR A 163 11.09 11.43 -19.31
C THR A 163 11.84 10.69 -20.41
N PHE A 164 12.08 9.41 -20.19
CA PHE A 164 12.88 8.56 -21.07
C PHE A 164 12.13 7.27 -21.38
N ALA A 165 12.28 6.77 -22.61
CA ALA A 165 11.91 5.39 -22.94
C ALA A 165 12.91 4.41 -22.32
N TRP A 166 12.47 3.17 -22.09
CA TRP A 166 13.30 2.13 -21.47
C TRP A 166 14.36 1.58 -22.45
N GLN A 167 15.63 1.57 -22.04
CA GLN A 167 16.79 1.06 -22.80
C GLN A 167 16.92 1.67 -24.20
N ASP A 168 17.11 0.87 -25.24
CA ASP A 168 17.19 1.29 -26.65
C ASP A 168 15.81 1.37 -27.32
N TRP A 169 14.72 1.22 -26.58
CA TRP A 169 13.37 1.21 -27.13
C TRP A 169 12.98 2.59 -27.68
N GLU A 170 12.67 2.67 -28.97
CA GLU A 170 12.22 3.92 -29.58
C GLU A 170 10.69 4.12 -29.42
N ALA A 171 10.29 5.25 -28.86
CA ALA A 171 8.88 5.64 -28.73
C ALA A 171 8.35 6.22 -30.07
N THR A 172 8.07 5.37 -31.04
CA THR A 172 7.69 5.78 -32.42
C THR A 172 6.19 5.96 -32.68
N LEU A 173 5.33 5.89 -31.65
CA LEU A 173 3.88 6.09 -31.79
C LEU A 173 3.49 7.55 -31.47
N PRO A 174 2.55 8.16 -32.24
CA PRO A 174 2.02 9.49 -31.92
C PRO A 174 1.31 9.47 -30.54
N ASN A 175 1.66 10.42 -29.66
CA ASN A 175 1.18 10.63 -28.28
C ASN A 175 1.90 9.88 -27.12
N LEU A 176 3.01 9.19 -27.37
CA LEU A 176 3.84 8.56 -26.31
C LEU A 176 5.32 8.96 -26.38
N SER A 177 5.63 10.13 -26.95
CA SER A 177 7.01 10.60 -27.12
C SER A 177 7.65 11.00 -25.79
N ALA A 178 8.84 10.47 -25.51
CA ALA A 178 9.68 10.88 -24.40
C ALA A 178 10.15 12.34 -24.56
N GLN A 179 10.28 13.07 -23.46
CA GLN A 179 10.74 14.46 -23.41
C GLN A 179 12.01 14.52 -22.58
N CYS A 180 13.16 14.81 -23.19
CA CYS A 180 14.44 14.80 -22.50
C CYS A 180 15.40 15.90 -22.98
N SER A 181 16.37 16.24 -22.14
CA SER A 181 17.43 17.23 -22.42
C SER A 181 18.75 16.63 -22.97
N VAL A 182 18.71 15.44 -23.57
CA VAL A 182 19.89 14.80 -24.19
C VAL A 182 20.27 15.52 -25.47
N SER A 183 21.53 15.95 -25.59
CA SER A 183 22.00 16.84 -26.65
C SER A 183 22.21 16.16 -28.01
N ASP A 184 22.46 14.85 -28.02
CA ASP A 184 22.60 14.02 -29.23
C ASP A 184 22.09 12.59 -28.97
N GLY A 185 20.99 12.18 -29.62
CA GLY A 185 20.48 10.81 -29.58
C GLY A 185 19.00 10.64 -29.19
N PRO A 186 18.49 9.40 -29.13
CA PRO A 186 17.11 9.12 -28.74
C PRO A 186 16.86 9.41 -27.25
N CYS A 187 15.64 9.86 -26.91
CA CYS A 187 15.21 10.07 -25.51
C CYS A 187 14.92 8.74 -24.80
N ASN A 188 15.98 8.00 -24.50
CA ASN A 188 15.92 6.70 -23.85
C ASN A 188 17.02 6.53 -22.78
N THR A 189 16.88 5.54 -21.89
CA THR A 189 17.78 5.43 -20.73
C THR A 189 19.22 5.11 -21.12
N ASP A 190 19.44 4.37 -22.21
CA ASP A 190 20.79 3.99 -22.64
C ASP A 190 21.57 5.21 -23.16
N ALA A 191 20.92 6.07 -23.95
CA ALA A 191 21.52 7.32 -24.42
C ALA A 191 21.84 8.27 -23.25
N LEU A 192 20.96 8.39 -22.26
CA LEU A 192 21.20 9.19 -21.06
C LEU A 192 22.40 8.67 -20.26
N ILE A 193 22.46 7.35 -20.02
CA ILE A 193 23.58 6.71 -19.31
C ILE A 193 24.89 6.92 -20.06
N GLN A 194 24.88 6.73 -21.38
CA GLN A 194 26.05 6.93 -22.22
C GLN A 194 26.55 8.38 -22.14
N GLN A 195 25.65 9.36 -22.23
CA GLN A 195 26.01 10.77 -22.12
C GLN A 195 26.59 11.10 -20.73
N ALA A 196 25.92 10.66 -19.65
CA ALA A 196 26.38 10.91 -18.29
C ALA A 196 27.78 10.33 -18.04
N ASN A 197 28.04 9.13 -18.57
CA ASN A 197 29.34 8.46 -18.47
C ASN A 197 30.42 9.14 -19.33
N SER A 198 30.12 9.49 -20.58
CA SER A 198 31.10 10.14 -21.47
C SER A 198 31.48 11.54 -20.98
N GLN A 199 30.54 12.24 -20.36
CA GLN A 199 30.76 13.60 -19.86
C GLN A 199 31.24 13.64 -18.39
N SER A 200 31.44 12.47 -17.78
CA SER A 200 31.86 12.33 -16.39
C SER A 200 31.02 13.16 -15.40
N TRP A 201 29.69 13.08 -15.48
CA TRP A 201 28.81 13.86 -14.60
C TRP A 201 29.16 13.61 -13.13
N CYS A 202 29.14 14.68 -12.32
CA CYS A 202 29.56 14.67 -10.91
C CYS A 202 30.97 14.09 -10.66
N GLY A 203 31.84 14.07 -11.66
CA GLY A 203 33.17 13.43 -11.58
C GLY A 203 33.13 11.90 -11.59
N LYS A 204 32.04 11.30 -12.08
CA LYS A 204 31.82 9.84 -12.14
C LYS A 204 31.58 9.36 -13.57
N SER A 205 31.97 8.14 -13.88
CA SER A 205 31.89 7.54 -15.23
C SER A 205 31.28 6.14 -15.27
N ASP A 206 30.63 5.74 -14.17
CA ASP A 206 30.02 4.44 -13.91
C ASP A 206 28.50 4.55 -13.61
N TRP A 207 27.85 5.55 -14.19
CA TRP A 207 26.41 5.78 -14.06
C TRP A 207 25.60 4.61 -14.61
N ARG A 208 24.53 4.29 -13.87
CA ARG A 208 23.54 3.27 -14.21
C ARG A 208 22.17 3.66 -13.67
N LEU A 209 21.12 2.97 -14.13
CA LEU A 209 19.83 3.01 -13.44
C LEU A 209 19.95 2.44 -12.01
N PRO A 210 19.17 2.96 -11.05
CA PRO A 210 19.17 2.47 -9.69
C PRO A 210 18.38 1.18 -9.55
N TYR A 211 18.76 0.35 -8.60
CA TYR A 211 17.98 -0.82 -8.21
C TYR A 211 16.85 -0.44 -7.24
N ALA A 212 15.86 -1.32 -7.10
CA ALA A 212 14.73 -1.12 -6.20
C ALA A 212 15.17 -0.84 -4.75
N TYR A 213 16.19 -1.54 -4.26
CA TYR A 213 16.69 -1.36 -2.89
C TYR A 213 17.37 0.02 -2.68
N GLU A 214 18.04 0.56 -3.71
CA GLU A 214 18.71 1.86 -3.65
C GLU A 214 17.68 2.98 -3.58
N MET A 215 16.62 2.87 -4.40
CA MET A 215 15.49 3.80 -4.38
C MET A 215 14.74 3.76 -3.05
N ARG A 216 14.61 2.60 -2.41
CA ARG A 216 14.02 2.48 -1.06
C ARG A 216 14.87 3.16 0.01
N ASN A 217 16.19 3.01 -0.05
CA ASN A 217 17.09 3.54 0.99
C ASN A 217 17.19 5.07 1.03
N ILE A 218 16.84 5.77 -0.06
CA ILE A 218 16.76 7.23 -0.09
C ILE A 218 15.38 7.78 0.33
N THR A 219 14.39 6.90 0.55
CA THR A 219 13.09 7.28 1.14
C THR A 219 13.13 7.24 2.66
N SER A 220 12.54 8.24 3.30
CA SER A 220 12.55 8.39 4.75
C SER A 220 11.16 8.72 5.26
N GLU A 221 10.73 8.05 6.33
CA GLU A 221 9.46 8.35 7.02
C GLU A 221 9.56 9.60 7.88
N GLN A 222 10.78 10.10 8.10
CA GLN A 222 11.07 11.36 8.79
C GLN A 222 11.15 12.54 7.82
N ASP A 223 11.07 12.30 6.52
CA ASP A 223 11.10 13.30 5.46
C ASP A 223 9.78 13.22 4.68
N PHE A 224 8.89 14.20 4.90
CA PHE A 224 7.55 14.18 4.31
C PHE A 224 7.48 14.90 2.97
N ALA A 225 6.70 14.36 2.03
CA ALA A 225 6.32 15.08 0.82
C ALA A 225 5.54 16.36 1.18
N LEU A 226 5.90 17.46 0.51
CA LEU A 226 5.51 18.84 0.86
C LEU A 226 3.99 19.10 0.93
N ASP A 227 3.16 18.23 0.36
CA ASP A 227 1.71 18.40 0.17
C ASP A 227 0.84 17.25 0.74
N ARG A 228 1.39 16.09 1.11
CA ARG A 228 0.57 14.88 1.44
C ARG A 228 0.89 14.14 2.74
N ASN A 229 1.89 14.57 3.51
CA ASN A 229 2.28 13.90 4.77
C ASN A 229 2.69 12.43 4.57
N ARG A 230 3.35 12.12 3.44
CA ARG A 230 3.79 10.77 3.08
C ARG A 230 5.32 10.68 3.10
N PRO A 231 5.91 9.50 3.39
CA PRO A 231 7.35 9.29 3.26
C PRO A 231 7.82 9.70 1.87
N ALA A 232 8.86 10.52 1.81
CA ALA A 232 9.43 11.04 0.57
C ALA A 232 10.96 10.88 0.60
N ILE A 233 11.57 11.12 -0.56
CA ILE A 233 12.99 11.41 -0.61
C ILE A 233 13.19 12.80 0.00
N ASP A 234 14.26 12.99 0.77
CA ASP A 234 14.58 14.25 1.45
C ASP A 234 14.47 15.45 0.49
N PRO A 235 13.38 16.25 0.57
CA PRO A 235 13.07 17.29 -0.41
C PRO A 235 13.97 18.52 -0.25
N TYR A 236 14.87 18.49 0.74
CA TYR A 236 15.89 19.50 0.91
C TYR A 236 17.04 19.29 -0.09
N PHE A 237 17.52 18.04 -0.22
CA PHE A 237 18.63 17.69 -1.12
C PHE A 237 18.15 17.25 -2.51
N PHE A 238 16.96 16.66 -2.59
CA PHE A 238 16.34 16.16 -3.81
C PHE A 238 15.20 17.08 -4.26
N GLY A 239 15.49 18.39 -4.30
CA GLY A 239 14.48 19.47 -4.25
C GLY A 239 13.38 19.49 -5.31
N SER A 240 13.50 18.69 -6.36
CA SER A 240 12.54 18.60 -7.46
C SER A 240 11.95 17.21 -7.68
N VAL A 241 12.39 16.22 -6.90
CA VAL A 241 11.86 14.86 -6.96
C VAL A 241 10.46 14.87 -6.37
N GLY A 242 9.46 14.53 -7.19
CA GLY A 242 8.05 14.51 -6.83
C GLY A 242 7.49 13.09 -6.66
N PHE A 243 6.20 12.93 -6.96
CA PHE A 243 5.46 11.66 -6.88
C PHE A 243 5.55 10.82 -8.15
N GLU A 244 6.52 11.12 -9.02
CA GLU A 244 6.65 10.47 -10.31
C GLU A 244 7.08 9.02 -10.16
N GLN A 245 7.08 8.33 -11.30
CA GLN A 245 7.64 7.00 -11.41
C GLN A 245 9.05 7.10 -12.00
N TYR A 246 9.93 6.21 -11.56
CA TYR A 246 11.33 6.19 -11.96
C TYR A 246 11.70 4.81 -12.48
N TRP A 247 12.35 4.76 -13.64
CA TRP A 247 12.88 3.50 -14.19
C TRP A 247 13.91 2.86 -13.25
N LEU A 248 13.85 1.54 -13.09
CA LEU A 248 14.75 0.75 -12.25
C LEU A 248 15.60 -0.20 -13.09
N ALA A 249 16.86 -0.40 -12.72
CA ALA A 249 17.65 -1.51 -13.25
C ALA A 249 16.97 -2.86 -12.96
N THR A 250 16.89 -3.73 -13.96
CA THR A 250 16.34 -5.10 -13.84
C THR A 250 17.42 -6.08 -13.37
N ASP A 251 17.08 -7.01 -12.48
CA ASP A 251 17.91 -8.19 -12.22
C ASP A 251 17.92 -9.13 -13.45
N ALA A 252 18.94 -9.99 -13.54
CA ALA A 252 19.15 -10.83 -14.74
C ALA A 252 18.00 -11.84 -15.01
N SER A 253 17.16 -12.13 -14.00
CA SER A 253 16.01 -13.04 -14.07
C SER A 253 14.78 -12.44 -14.75
N ALA A 254 14.67 -11.11 -14.86
CA ALA A 254 13.53 -10.42 -15.49
C ALA A 254 13.68 -10.17 -17.00
N LYS A 255 14.75 -10.67 -17.62
CA LYS A 255 15.07 -10.47 -19.05
C LYS A 255 13.99 -10.98 -20.03
N ASN A 256 12.98 -11.72 -19.56
CA ASN A 256 11.98 -12.38 -20.43
C ASN A 256 10.64 -11.63 -20.55
N ALA A 257 10.46 -10.45 -19.94
CA ALA A 257 9.27 -9.62 -20.22
C ALA A 257 9.51 -8.77 -21.47
N GLU A 258 9.05 -9.22 -22.64
CA GLU A 258 9.30 -8.53 -23.90
C GLU A 258 8.79 -7.07 -23.88
N ASN A 259 7.67 -6.77 -23.21
CA ASN A 259 7.00 -5.47 -23.27
C ASN A 259 6.96 -4.65 -21.98
N PHE A 260 7.50 -5.15 -20.85
CA PHE A 260 7.40 -4.48 -19.54
C PHE A 260 8.75 -4.30 -18.84
N ALA A 261 8.92 -3.21 -18.12
CA ALA A 261 10.09 -2.90 -17.29
C ALA A 261 9.65 -2.43 -15.90
N TYR A 262 10.55 -2.54 -14.92
CA TYR A 262 10.26 -2.15 -13.55
C TYR A 262 10.43 -0.65 -13.34
N ARG A 263 9.48 -0.07 -12.61
CA ARG A 263 9.55 1.30 -12.11
C ARG A 263 9.25 1.38 -10.62
N HIS A 264 9.79 2.40 -9.97
CA HIS A 264 9.52 2.75 -8.58
C HIS A 264 8.68 4.02 -8.50
N SER A 265 7.71 4.10 -7.58
CA SER A 265 6.92 5.32 -7.35
C SER A 265 7.12 5.79 -5.91
N PHE A 266 7.24 7.11 -5.73
CA PHE A 266 7.32 7.74 -4.42
C PHE A 266 5.98 8.37 -4.02
N GLY A 267 5.64 8.32 -2.74
CA GLY A 267 4.58 9.13 -2.12
C GLY A 267 3.13 8.88 -2.56
N THR A 268 2.83 7.77 -3.24
CA THR A 268 1.54 7.08 -3.05
C THR A 268 1.76 5.98 -2.01
N GLU A 269 0.72 5.45 -1.37
CA GLU A 269 0.84 4.49 -0.23
C GLU A 269 1.51 3.14 -0.56
N ARG A 270 2.33 3.09 -1.60
CA ARG A 270 2.97 1.92 -2.14
C ARG A 270 4.45 2.26 -2.35
N LYS A 271 5.30 1.85 -1.39
CA LYS A 271 6.72 1.55 -1.65
C LYS A 271 6.82 0.32 -2.60
N LYS A 272 6.07 0.29 -3.72
CA LYS A 272 5.95 -0.88 -4.60
C LYS A 272 6.68 -0.65 -5.91
N MET A 273 7.55 -1.60 -6.22
CA MET A 273 7.98 -1.87 -7.58
C MET A 273 6.75 -2.26 -8.41
N SER A 274 6.59 -1.66 -9.59
CA SER A 274 5.51 -1.99 -10.53
C SER A 274 6.08 -2.27 -11.91
N LEU A 275 5.43 -3.16 -12.65
CA LEU A 275 5.71 -3.34 -14.07
C LEU A 275 5.00 -2.23 -14.86
N ALA A 276 5.69 -1.68 -15.83
CA ALA A 276 5.16 -0.69 -16.75
C ALA A 276 5.55 -1.04 -18.16
N ASN A 277 4.67 -0.72 -19.10
CA ASN A 277 4.97 -0.91 -20.50
C ASN A 277 6.23 -0.11 -20.86
N LYS A 278 7.23 -0.75 -21.48
CA LYS A 278 8.50 -0.13 -21.89
C LYS A 278 8.30 1.10 -22.81
N ARG A 279 7.14 1.19 -23.45
CA ARG A 279 6.71 2.28 -24.35
C ARG A 279 6.17 3.52 -23.65
N ASN A 280 5.99 3.51 -22.32
CA ASN A 280 5.48 4.66 -21.58
C ASN A 280 6.65 5.47 -20.97
N PRO A 281 7.00 6.65 -21.51
CA PRO A 281 8.12 7.43 -21.00
C PRO A 281 7.96 7.72 -19.51
N THR A 282 9.04 7.54 -18.77
CA THR A 282 9.06 7.64 -17.30
C THR A 282 10.29 8.43 -16.87
N SER A 283 10.22 9.12 -15.73
CA SER A 283 11.36 9.86 -15.20
C SER A 283 12.53 8.93 -14.85
N VAL A 284 13.75 9.48 -14.77
CA VAL A 284 14.96 8.71 -14.50
C VAL A 284 15.79 9.39 -13.42
N MET A 285 16.38 8.58 -12.54
CA MET A 285 17.55 8.95 -11.75
C MET A 285 18.70 8.04 -12.16
N LEU A 286 19.93 8.53 -12.06
CA LEU A 286 21.10 7.69 -12.20
C LEU A 286 21.83 7.58 -10.86
N VAL A 287 22.51 6.47 -10.66
CA VAL A 287 23.37 6.23 -9.50
C VAL A 287 24.74 5.75 -9.96
N SER A 288 25.78 6.21 -9.26
CA SER A 288 27.19 5.84 -9.44
C SER A 288 27.73 5.37 -8.08
N GLY A 289 28.61 4.37 -8.11
CA GLY A 289 29.11 3.68 -6.91
C GLY A 289 28.84 2.17 -6.92
N ALA A 290 29.50 1.46 -5.99
CA ALA A 290 29.58 0.00 -5.98
C ALA A 290 28.20 -0.67 -6.12
N PHE A 291 28.06 -1.48 -7.18
CA PHE A 291 26.93 -2.38 -7.40
C PHE A 291 26.86 -3.41 -6.27
N ARG A 292 25.73 -3.50 -5.57
CA ARG A 292 25.46 -4.60 -4.63
C ARG A 292 24.81 -5.72 -5.43
N ASP A 293 25.51 -6.84 -5.58
CA ASP A 293 24.91 -8.09 -6.03
C ASP A 293 24.06 -8.65 -4.87
N PRO A 294 22.71 -8.66 -4.98
CA PRO A 294 21.86 -9.18 -3.91
C PRO A 294 22.04 -10.70 -3.68
N THR A 295 22.76 -11.38 -4.58
CA THR A 295 23.11 -12.80 -4.45
C THR A 295 24.44 -13.04 -3.73
N LYS A 296 25.19 -11.98 -3.36
CA LYS A 296 26.46 -12.09 -2.63
C LYS A 296 26.36 -11.49 -1.21
N PRO A 297 26.50 -12.32 -0.16
CA PRO A 297 26.44 -11.91 1.25
C PRO A 297 27.64 -11.10 1.75
N ASP A 298 28.68 -10.89 0.94
CA ASP A 298 30.02 -10.46 1.34
C ASP A 298 30.19 -8.94 1.59
N GLN A 299 29.11 -8.14 1.59
CA GLN A 299 29.21 -6.68 1.79
C GLN A 299 28.27 -6.09 2.87
N GLN A 300 28.06 -6.79 3.99
CA GLN A 300 27.56 -6.15 5.20
C GLN A 300 28.70 -5.45 5.96
N ASP A 301 29.12 -4.25 5.51
CA ASP A 301 30.10 -3.43 6.25
C ASP A 301 29.54 -2.93 7.61
N LYS A 302 28.23 -3.02 7.83
CA LYS A 302 27.54 -2.80 9.12
C LYS A 302 26.35 -3.75 9.24
N PRO A 303 26.49 -4.93 9.87
CA PRO A 303 25.36 -5.81 10.11
C PRO A 303 24.27 -5.09 10.90
N GLN A 304 23.00 -5.41 10.61
CA GLN A 304 21.88 -4.94 11.41
C GLN A 304 22.11 -5.38 12.86
N ASP A 305 21.83 -4.48 13.82
CA ASP A 305 22.03 -4.77 15.24
C ASP A 305 21.30 -6.06 15.62
N GLU A 306 22.00 -6.92 16.36
CA GLU A 306 21.55 -8.24 16.80
C GLU A 306 20.22 -8.14 17.56
N ALA A 307 20.06 -7.10 18.38
CA ALA A 307 18.84 -6.83 19.14
C ALA A 307 17.60 -6.53 18.27
N THR A 308 17.81 -6.13 17.01
CA THR A 308 16.73 -5.82 16.05
C THR A 308 16.60 -6.88 14.96
N SER A 309 17.52 -7.83 14.93
CA SER A 309 17.62 -8.88 13.91
C SER A 309 16.77 -10.10 14.22
N PHE A 310 16.35 -10.28 15.47
CA PHE A 310 15.57 -11.44 15.88
C PHE A 310 14.47 -11.11 16.90
N ILE A 311 13.34 -11.81 16.84
CA ILE A 311 12.42 -11.93 17.98
C ILE A 311 12.75 -13.25 18.72
N ARG A 312 13.02 -13.16 20.01
CA ARG A 312 13.31 -14.34 20.84
C ARG A 312 12.04 -15.08 21.21
N LEU A 313 12.00 -16.39 20.96
CA LEU A 313 10.85 -17.24 21.22
C LEU A 313 11.15 -18.25 22.33
N ASN A 314 10.15 -18.52 23.17
CA ASN A 314 10.22 -19.64 24.11
C ASN A 314 10.05 -20.99 23.39
N ASN A 315 10.14 -22.10 24.14
CA ASN A 315 10.00 -23.45 23.58
C ASN A 315 8.60 -23.77 23.01
N LYS A 316 7.60 -22.91 23.23
CA LYS A 316 6.26 -23.02 22.61
C LYS A 316 6.10 -22.14 21.36
N GLY A 317 7.16 -21.47 20.92
CA GLY A 317 7.14 -20.59 19.74
C GLY A 317 6.49 -19.23 20.00
N ARG A 318 6.26 -18.87 21.27
CA ARG A 318 5.71 -17.55 21.63
C ARG A 318 6.83 -16.56 21.91
N PRO A 319 6.67 -15.27 21.52
CA PRO A 319 7.62 -14.25 21.87
C PRO A 319 7.82 -14.16 23.38
N LEU A 320 9.06 -14.01 23.81
CA LEU A 320 9.34 -13.60 25.18
C LEU A 320 8.78 -12.19 25.43
N ALA A 321 8.44 -11.90 26.69
CA ALA A 321 8.00 -10.57 27.11
C ALA A 321 9.04 -9.49 26.73
N SER A 322 8.61 -8.27 26.42
CA SER A 322 9.49 -7.21 25.89
C SER A 322 10.72 -6.92 26.78
N ALA A 323 10.60 -7.01 28.11
CA ALA A 323 11.75 -6.90 29.02
C ALA A 323 12.80 -8.00 28.76
N LYS A 324 12.33 -9.23 28.51
CA LYS A 324 13.15 -10.39 28.16
C LYS A 324 13.64 -10.38 26.72
N GLN A 325 13.15 -9.48 25.87
CA GLN A 325 13.69 -9.22 24.53
C GLN A 325 14.90 -8.28 24.54
N GLN A 326 15.23 -7.68 25.70
CA GLN A 326 16.37 -6.78 25.87
C GLN A 326 17.46 -7.36 26.78
N ASP A 327 17.19 -8.50 27.45
CA ASP A 327 18.20 -9.22 28.22
C ASP A 327 19.38 -9.64 27.33
N SER A 328 20.58 -9.77 27.90
CA SER A 328 21.75 -10.27 27.16
C SER A 328 21.44 -11.62 26.47
N PHE A 329 21.89 -11.78 25.23
CA PHE A 329 21.80 -13.06 24.51
C PHE A 329 22.64 -14.18 25.16
N SER A 330 23.53 -13.87 26.09
CA SER A 330 24.21 -14.89 26.90
C SER A 330 23.34 -15.45 28.04
N ASN A 331 22.28 -14.74 28.44
CA ASN A 331 21.51 -15.04 29.64
C ASN A 331 20.15 -15.61 29.21
N SER A 332 20.14 -16.89 28.80
CA SER A 332 19.03 -17.53 28.07
C SER A 332 17.83 -17.97 28.91
N PRO A 333 16.63 -17.44 28.60
CA PRO A 333 15.37 -18.19 28.73
C PRO A 333 14.68 -18.52 27.38
N TRP A 334 15.25 -18.14 26.22
CA TRP A 334 14.67 -18.46 24.88
C TRP A 334 15.22 -19.77 24.30
N ARG A 335 14.54 -20.29 23.28
CA ARG A 335 14.95 -21.49 22.54
C ARG A 335 15.12 -21.23 21.04
N CYS A 336 14.40 -20.27 20.48
CA CYS A 336 14.47 -19.96 19.05
C CYS A 336 14.52 -18.47 18.77
N LEU A 337 14.96 -18.17 17.57
CA LEU A 337 14.97 -16.85 16.98
C LEU A 337 14.01 -16.85 15.79
N ASP A 338 13.04 -15.93 15.78
CA ASP A 338 12.35 -15.50 14.57
C ASP A 338 13.24 -14.50 13.85
N ASP A 339 13.63 -14.78 12.61
CA ASP A 339 14.61 -14.02 11.86
C ASP A 339 13.99 -12.80 11.17
N MET A 340 14.19 -11.66 11.83
CA MET A 340 13.67 -10.35 11.43
C MET A 340 14.55 -9.66 10.36
N ARG A 341 15.59 -10.31 9.86
CA ARG A 341 16.42 -9.75 8.77
C ARG A 341 15.86 -10.09 7.40
N SER A 342 14.99 -11.09 7.33
CA SER A 342 14.26 -11.50 6.13
C SER A 342 13.19 -10.47 5.68
N LEU A 343 13.05 -9.36 6.38
CA LEU A 343 11.84 -8.52 6.40
C LEU A 343 11.71 -7.43 5.34
N VAL A 344 12.59 -7.37 4.34
CA VAL A 344 12.26 -6.63 3.12
C VAL A 344 11.69 -7.65 2.15
N ARG A 345 10.51 -7.41 1.58
CA ARG A 345 9.92 -8.29 0.55
C ARG A 345 10.85 -8.58 -0.64
N ASP A 346 11.92 -7.79 -0.77
CA ASP A 346 12.97 -7.86 -1.80
C ASP A 346 14.26 -8.55 -1.32
N THR A 347 14.41 -8.87 -0.02
CA THR A 347 15.49 -9.70 0.53
C THR A 347 14.96 -11.07 0.97
N LEU A 348 13.76 -11.44 0.53
CA LEU A 348 13.14 -12.69 0.91
C LEU A 348 13.85 -13.86 0.26
N TYR A 349 14.09 -14.84 1.11
CA TYR A 349 14.52 -16.16 0.75
C TYR A 349 13.39 -16.84 -0.02
N LEU A 350 13.39 -16.70 -1.35
CA LEU A 350 12.55 -17.49 -2.24
C LEU A 350 13.07 -18.93 -2.22
N ARG A 351 12.56 -19.73 -1.29
CA ARG A 351 12.73 -21.18 -1.35
C ARG A 351 11.53 -21.75 -2.08
N ASP A 352 11.79 -22.48 -3.17
CA ASP A 352 10.77 -23.08 -4.04
C ASP A 352 9.75 -22.06 -4.60
N GLY A 353 10.17 -20.80 -4.76
CA GLY A 353 9.33 -19.70 -5.26
C GLY A 353 8.31 -19.15 -4.27
N ARG A 354 8.42 -19.45 -2.96
CA ARG A 354 7.45 -19.01 -1.93
C ARG A 354 8.11 -18.14 -0.86
N PHE A 355 7.35 -17.16 -0.35
CA PHE A 355 7.73 -16.37 0.81
C PHE A 355 7.63 -17.20 2.09
N SER A 356 8.68 -17.13 2.92
CA SER A 356 8.77 -17.88 4.17
C SER A 356 9.33 -17.03 5.29
N TYR A 357 8.71 -17.09 6.47
CA TYR A 357 9.31 -16.68 7.72
C TYR A 357 10.40 -17.68 8.11
N LEU A 358 11.56 -17.18 8.55
CA LEU A 358 12.72 -18.00 8.90
C LEU A 358 12.90 -18.06 10.41
N TYR A 359 13.21 -19.26 10.90
CA TYR A 359 13.44 -19.52 12.31
C TYR A 359 14.74 -20.26 12.50
N TRP A 360 15.54 -19.83 13.47
CA TRP A 360 16.75 -20.53 13.89
C TRP A 360 16.55 -21.17 15.26
N LEU A 361 16.94 -22.43 15.39
CA LEU A 361 16.98 -23.11 16.67
C LEU A 361 18.30 -22.76 17.34
N THR A 362 18.24 -22.13 18.51
CA THR A 362 19.44 -21.76 19.25
C THR A 362 20.06 -23.02 19.88
N PRO A 363 21.35 -23.34 19.61
CA PRO A 363 22.10 -24.38 20.29
C PRO A 363 22.06 -24.23 21.81
N ASN A 364 22.02 -25.36 22.53
CA ASN A 364 22.07 -25.37 23.99
C ASN A 364 23.10 -26.39 24.47
N GLY A 365 24.08 -25.91 25.23
CA GLY A 365 25.17 -26.74 25.76
C GLY A 365 24.72 -27.88 26.67
N SER A 366 23.50 -27.82 27.20
CA SER A 366 22.95 -28.87 28.08
C SER A 366 22.10 -29.92 27.37
N ASP A 367 21.90 -29.84 26.05
CA ASP A 367 21.07 -30.79 25.31
C ASP A 367 21.65 -31.20 23.95
N ILE A 368 20.87 -32.00 23.21
CA ILE A 368 21.26 -32.60 21.93
C ILE A 368 21.45 -31.58 20.80
N THR A 369 21.20 -30.28 21.01
CA THR A 369 21.53 -29.23 20.03
C THR A 369 22.86 -28.54 20.31
N SER A 370 23.62 -28.98 21.33
CA SER A 370 24.95 -28.44 21.61
C SER A 370 25.87 -28.56 20.40
N THR A 371 26.57 -27.48 20.06
CA THR A 371 27.56 -27.47 18.97
C THR A 371 28.89 -28.13 19.36
N SER A 372 29.05 -28.56 20.61
CA SER A 372 30.14 -29.46 21.03
C SER A 372 29.92 -30.91 20.55
N ASN A 373 28.70 -31.26 20.15
CA ASN A 373 28.38 -32.59 19.63
C ASN A 373 28.73 -32.69 18.14
N LEU A 374 29.19 -33.87 17.73
CA LEU A 374 29.50 -34.20 16.34
C LEU A 374 28.61 -35.37 15.88
N TYR A 375 27.95 -35.18 14.75
CA TYR A 375 26.98 -36.13 14.20
C TYR A 375 27.50 -36.75 12.91
N GLN A 376 27.33 -38.06 12.78
CA GLN A 376 27.54 -38.79 11.54
C GLN A 376 26.21 -38.93 10.80
N ARG A 377 26.23 -38.91 9.46
CA ARG A 377 25.03 -39.17 8.66
C ARG A 377 24.69 -40.66 8.68
N ASP A 378 23.44 -40.98 8.98
CA ASP A 378 22.92 -42.35 8.87
C ASP A 378 21.43 -42.26 8.52
N PRO A 379 21.10 -42.33 7.21
CA PRO A 379 19.72 -42.22 6.73
C PRO A 379 18.80 -43.33 7.23
N LEU A 380 19.34 -44.44 7.76
CA LEU A 380 18.56 -45.57 8.26
C LEU A 380 18.27 -45.45 9.76
N ALA A 381 19.00 -44.60 10.48
CA ALA A 381 18.77 -44.36 11.90
C ALA A 381 17.72 -43.26 12.10
N ALA A 382 16.51 -43.67 12.49
CA ALA A 382 15.38 -42.77 12.74
C ALA A 382 15.30 -42.28 14.21
N GLU A 383 16.03 -42.89 15.13
CA GLU A 383 15.98 -42.59 16.57
C GLU A 383 17.39 -42.51 17.18
N CYS A 384 17.55 -41.70 18.23
CA CYS A 384 18.81 -41.61 18.95
C CYS A 384 19.03 -42.83 19.85
N GLY A 385 20.20 -43.47 19.74
CA GLY A 385 20.59 -44.56 20.62
C GLY A 385 21.03 -44.07 22.01
N GLN A 386 21.24 -45.01 22.95
CA GLN A 386 21.59 -44.70 24.34
C GLN A 386 22.95 -43.99 24.53
N GLN A 387 23.86 -44.02 23.53
CA GLN A 387 25.21 -43.46 23.65
C GLN A 387 25.67 -42.60 22.46
N GLN A 388 24.99 -42.65 21.31
CA GLN A 388 25.30 -41.84 20.13
C GLN A 388 24.01 -41.61 19.31
N CYS A 389 23.90 -40.44 18.68
CA CYS A 389 22.82 -40.13 17.76
C CYS A 389 23.36 -39.76 16.37
N SER A 390 22.69 -40.22 15.31
CA SER A 390 22.97 -39.80 13.94
C SER A 390 22.37 -38.43 13.64
N LEU A 391 22.81 -37.79 12.56
CA LEU A 391 22.27 -36.52 12.09
C LEU A 391 20.76 -36.59 11.84
N ASP A 392 20.32 -37.61 11.12
CA ASP A 392 18.91 -37.81 10.73
C ASP A 392 18.03 -38.11 11.95
N ALA A 393 18.51 -38.92 12.89
CA ALA A 393 17.82 -39.22 14.14
C ALA A 393 17.68 -37.99 15.06
N VAL A 394 18.70 -37.13 15.15
CA VAL A 394 18.59 -35.88 15.94
C VAL A 394 17.53 -34.96 15.34
N ILE A 395 17.53 -34.79 14.02
CA ILE A 395 16.53 -33.95 13.34
C ILE A 395 15.12 -34.51 13.57
N ALA A 396 14.95 -35.82 13.46
CA ALA A 396 13.67 -36.49 13.74
C ALA A 396 13.21 -36.28 15.20
N GLN A 397 14.11 -36.41 16.17
CA GLN A 397 13.80 -36.18 17.59
C GLN A 397 13.44 -34.72 17.89
N ILE A 398 14.12 -33.75 17.27
CA ILE A 398 13.81 -32.32 17.46
C ILE A 398 12.43 -31.99 16.87
N ASN A 399 12.09 -32.57 15.72
CA ASN A 399 10.80 -32.40 15.08
C ASN A 399 9.65 -33.05 15.86
N SER A 400 9.87 -34.24 16.45
CA SER A 400 8.87 -34.89 17.30
C SER A 400 8.63 -34.11 18.60
N GLY A 401 9.67 -33.49 19.17
CA GLY A 401 9.59 -32.64 20.35
C GLY A 401 8.89 -31.28 20.13
N LYS A 402 8.54 -30.94 18.87
CA LYS A 402 7.89 -29.68 18.47
C LYS A 402 8.55 -28.43 19.05
N GLN A 403 9.89 -28.39 19.07
CA GLN A 403 10.62 -27.27 19.67
C GLN A 403 10.21 -25.96 19.03
N CYS A 404 9.90 -24.97 19.87
CA CYS A 404 9.36 -23.67 19.48
C CYS A 404 8.05 -23.74 18.67
N GLY A 405 7.22 -24.76 18.94
CA GLY A 405 5.95 -24.96 18.23
C GLY A 405 6.11 -25.45 16.79
N ARG A 406 7.33 -25.86 16.37
CA ARG A 406 7.66 -26.24 14.99
C ARG A 406 8.07 -27.70 14.89
N SER A 407 7.72 -28.34 13.79
CA SER A 407 7.99 -29.76 13.50
C SER A 407 8.71 -29.99 12.17
N ASN A 408 9.30 -28.93 11.62
CA ASN A 408 9.94 -28.92 10.30
C ASN A 408 11.36 -28.33 10.34
N TRP A 409 12.05 -28.51 11.46
CA TRP A 409 13.48 -28.23 11.61
C TRP A 409 14.30 -29.09 10.66
N ARG A 410 15.32 -28.48 10.06
CA ARG A 410 16.19 -29.11 9.05
C ARG A 410 17.55 -28.42 9.00
N LEU A 411 18.48 -29.04 8.29
CA LEU A 411 19.72 -28.39 7.87
C LEU A 411 19.42 -27.14 7.02
N PRO A 412 20.13 -26.02 7.25
CA PRO A 412 20.12 -24.90 6.33
C PRO A 412 20.83 -25.28 5.02
N THR A 413 20.41 -24.67 3.92
CA THR A 413 21.22 -24.65 2.70
C THR A 413 22.45 -23.75 2.92
N ALA A 414 23.47 -23.91 2.06
CA ALA A 414 24.66 -23.07 2.10
C ALA A 414 24.32 -21.58 2.01
N ASP A 415 23.42 -21.20 1.11
CA ASP A 415 22.96 -19.82 0.98
C ASP A 415 22.19 -19.37 2.25
N GLU A 416 21.47 -20.26 2.96
CA GLU A 416 20.64 -19.89 4.13
C GLU A 416 21.54 -19.65 5.34
N LEU A 417 22.55 -20.51 5.49
CA LEU A 417 23.60 -20.31 6.50
C LEU A 417 24.42 -19.06 6.20
N ALA A 418 24.65 -18.75 4.92
CA ALA A 418 25.36 -17.54 4.51
C ALA A 418 24.65 -16.23 4.95
N LEU A 419 23.33 -16.25 5.19
CA LEU A 419 22.61 -15.11 5.79
C LEU A 419 23.11 -14.77 7.20
N LEU A 420 23.71 -15.73 7.90
CA LEU A 420 24.31 -15.53 9.21
C LEU A 420 25.79 -15.19 9.14
N MET A 421 26.37 -15.07 7.94
CA MET A 421 27.81 -14.94 7.76
C MET A 421 28.18 -13.53 7.28
N TYR A 422 29.36 -13.08 7.67
CA TYR A 422 30.03 -11.90 7.12
C TYR A 422 31.48 -12.22 6.80
N GLN A 423 32.02 -11.53 5.81
CA GLN A 423 33.43 -11.57 5.51
C GLN A 423 34.16 -10.43 6.25
N GLU A 424 35.28 -10.75 6.90
CA GLU A 424 36.12 -9.72 7.54
C GLU A 424 36.68 -8.74 6.50
N VAL A 425 36.87 -7.48 6.92
CA VAL A 425 37.43 -6.41 6.09
C VAL A 425 38.76 -6.87 5.47
N ASN A 426 38.93 -6.68 4.15
CA ASN A 426 40.06 -7.12 3.30
C ASN A 426 39.97 -8.56 2.73
N GLY A 427 38.78 -9.15 2.67
CA GLY A 427 38.61 -10.50 2.10
C GLY A 427 39.06 -11.61 3.05
N GLY A 428 38.97 -11.37 4.37
CA GLY A 428 39.31 -12.33 5.40
C GLY A 428 38.32 -13.50 5.49
N ALA A 429 38.42 -14.30 6.56
CA ALA A 429 37.56 -15.47 6.72
C ALA A 429 36.09 -15.06 6.95
N TYR A 430 35.17 -15.82 6.36
CA TYR A 430 33.75 -15.74 6.69
C TYR A 430 33.52 -16.23 8.12
N ARG A 431 32.82 -15.41 8.90
CA ARG A 431 32.45 -15.65 10.30
C ARG A 431 30.96 -15.46 10.51
N LEU A 432 30.41 -16.06 11.57
CA LEU A 432 29.03 -15.82 11.98
C LEU A 432 28.88 -14.39 12.56
N LEU A 433 27.90 -13.64 12.07
CA LEU A 433 27.54 -12.29 12.49
C LEU A 433 26.90 -12.25 13.89
N TYR A 434 26.08 -13.25 14.19
CA TYR A 434 25.17 -13.27 15.34
C TYR A 434 25.49 -14.43 16.30
N GLN A 435 26.78 -14.57 16.62
CA GLN A 435 27.26 -15.69 17.43
C GLN A 435 26.57 -15.73 18.79
N VAL A 436 26.38 -14.60 19.46
CA VAL A 436 25.76 -14.57 20.80
C VAL A 436 24.29 -15.02 20.73
N SER A 437 23.53 -14.60 19.72
CA SER A 437 22.14 -15.01 19.46
C SER A 437 21.99 -16.51 19.24
N LEU A 438 22.99 -17.10 18.58
CA LEU A 438 23.10 -18.53 18.36
C LEU A 438 23.87 -19.25 19.48
N ASN A 439 23.98 -18.63 20.65
CA ASN A 439 24.64 -19.19 21.83
C ASN A 439 26.10 -19.65 21.57
N ASN A 440 26.85 -18.80 20.89
CA ASN A 440 28.26 -18.94 20.51
C ASN A 440 28.60 -20.31 19.93
N PRO A 441 28.12 -20.63 18.72
CA PRO A 441 28.43 -21.90 18.05
C PRO A 441 29.93 -22.17 17.97
N GLU A 442 30.36 -23.41 18.24
CA GLU A 442 31.77 -23.78 18.14
C GLU A 442 32.34 -23.66 16.72
N SER A 443 33.62 -23.36 16.58
CA SER A 443 34.31 -23.42 15.28
C SER A 443 34.48 -24.87 14.79
N GLY A 444 34.40 -25.08 13.47
CA GLY A 444 34.70 -26.33 12.79
C GLY A 444 33.65 -26.67 11.73
N ASP A 445 33.51 -27.95 11.42
CA ASP A 445 32.65 -28.44 10.33
C ASP A 445 31.18 -28.49 10.74
N TYR A 446 30.30 -27.97 9.88
CA TYR A 446 28.84 -28.00 10.02
C TYR A 446 28.17 -28.71 8.84
N TRP A 447 27.14 -29.50 9.14
CA TRP A 447 26.27 -30.07 8.13
C TRP A 447 25.39 -29.00 7.49
N VAL A 448 25.37 -28.95 6.16
CA VAL A 448 24.53 -28.04 5.36
C VAL A 448 23.99 -28.75 4.13
N LYS A 449 22.96 -28.19 3.51
CA LYS A 449 22.50 -28.63 2.18
C LYS A 449 23.13 -27.79 1.08
N THR A 450 23.28 -28.39 -0.10
CA THR A 450 23.56 -27.63 -1.33
C THR A 450 22.42 -26.67 -1.64
N LYS A 451 22.71 -25.65 -2.48
CA LYS A 451 21.76 -24.61 -2.88
C LYS A 451 20.46 -25.16 -3.48
N ASP A 452 20.55 -26.22 -4.29
CA ASP A 452 19.42 -26.92 -4.90
C ASP A 452 18.68 -27.89 -3.94
N SER A 453 19.11 -27.94 -2.68
CA SER A 453 18.61 -28.87 -1.65
C SER A 453 18.77 -30.37 -1.98
N GLN A 454 19.53 -30.74 -3.03
CA GLN A 454 19.64 -32.13 -3.49
C GLN A 454 20.66 -32.96 -2.71
N GLN A 455 21.73 -32.32 -2.20
CA GLN A 455 22.81 -33.01 -1.51
C GLN A 455 23.06 -32.41 -0.13
N VAL A 456 23.60 -33.23 0.77
CA VAL A 456 24.10 -32.81 2.09
C VAL A 456 25.62 -32.72 2.00
N GLY A 457 26.17 -31.58 2.41
CA GLY A 457 27.59 -31.27 2.40
C GLY A 457 28.07 -30.77 3.76
N ILE A 458 29.37 -30.46 3.83
CA ILE A 458 30.02 -29.87 5.00
C ILE A 458 30.52 -28.47 4.66
N LEU A 459 30.25 -27.52 5.55
CA LEU A 459 30.82 -26.18 5.51
C LEU A 459 31.59 -25.91 6.81
N SER A 460 32.88 -25.62 6.71
CA SER A 460 33.71 -25.26 7.86
C SER A 460 33.49 -23.79 8.26
N LEU A 461 33.50 -23.49 9.56
CA LEU A 461 33.40 -22.14 10.11
C LEU A 461 34.52 -21.88 11.14
N PRO A 462 35.29 -20.78 11.02
CA PRO A 462 35.31 -19.80 9.92
C PRO A 462 35.98 -20.37 8.65
N ARG A 463 35.71 -19.79 7.47
CA ARG A 463 36.27 -20.28 6.17
C ARG A 463 36.76 -19.15 5.28
N THR A 464 37.80 -19.38 4.48
CA THR A 464 38.58 -18.32 3.82
C THR A 464 38.28 -18.07 2.34
N GLU A 465 37.57 -18.94 1.62
CA GLU A 465 37.55 -18.88 0.14
C GLU A 465 36.16 -18.97 -0.53
N SER A 466 35.32 -19.95 -0.16
CA SER A 466 34.01 -20.16 -0.80
C SER A 466 32.95 -20.64 0.20
N LEU A 467 31.69 -20.24 -0.02
CA LEU A 467 30.52 -20.69 0.72
C LEU A 467 29.92 -22.00 0.16
N GLU A 468 30.51 -22.54 -0.92
CA GLU A 468 30.09 -23.82 -1.49
C GLU A 468 30.48 -24.99 -0.58
N PRO A 469 29.52 -25.84 -0.17
CA PRO A 469 29.81 -26.95 0.73
C PRO A 469 30.61 -28.05 0.03
N VAL A 470 31.49 -28.72 0.78
CA VAL A 470 32.15 -29.93 0.29
C VAL A 470 31.14 -31.06 0.28
N THR A 471 30.88 -31.68 -0.88
CA THR A 471 29.87 -32.74 -1.04
C THR A 471 30.46 -34.14 -1.22
N ASP A 472 31.73 -34.25 -1.61
CA ASP A 472 32.48 -35.51 -1.62
C ASP A 472 33.02 -35.78 -0.21
N ILE A 473 32.18 -36.41 0.61
CA ILE A 473 32.42 -36.60 2.05
C ILE A 473 32.50 -38.09 2.37
N ASP A 474 33.51 -38.46 3.15
CA ASP A 474 33.67 -39.80 3.72
C ASP A 474 32.42 -40.19 4.54
N ALA A 475 31.94 -41.43 4.40
CA ALA A 475 30.79 -41.94 5.15
C ALA A 475 30.98 -41.90 6.68
N SER A 476 32.22 -41.83 7.16
CA SER A 476 32.60 -41.70 8.57
C SER A 476 32.71 -40.25 9.07
N ALA A 477 32.56 -39.27 8.17
CA ALA A 477 32.68 -37.86 8.51
C ALA A 477 31.65 -37.45 9.57
N LYS A 478 32.09 -36.59 10.48
CA LYS A 478 31.25 -36.04 11.54
C LYS A 478 31.32 -34.53 11.51
N ALA A 479 30.17 -33.89 11.61
CA ALA A 479 30.06 -32.45 11.66
C ALA A 479 28.98 -32.01 12.66
N ARG A 480 29.01 -30.72 12.99
CA ARG A 480 28.11 -30.05 13.92
C ARG A 480 26.79 -29.70 13.24
N LEU A 481 25.81 -29.28 14.04
CA LEU A 481 24.46 -28.99 13.61
C LEU A 481 24.06 -27.54 13.94
N LEU A 482 23.50 -26.86 12.94
CA LEU A 482 22.58 -25.73 13.13
C LEU A 482 21.27 -26.08 12.43
N LEU A 483 20.15 -25.66 13.01
CA LEU A 483 18.84 -25.96 12.45
C LEU A 483 18.07 -24.70 12.12
N ILE A 484 17.42 -24.77 10.96
CA ILE A 484 16.50 -23.76 10.46
C ILE A 484 15.11 -24.39 10.28
N ALA A 485 14.07 -23.61 10.50
CA ALA A 485 12.70 -23.93 10.13
C ALA A 485 12.09 -22.78 9.31
N THR A 486 11.18 -23.12 8.41
CA THR A 486 10.45 -22.15 7.57
C THR A 486 8.97 -22.21 7.88
N GLU A 487 8.29 -21.08 7.88
CA GLU A 487 6.83 -21.03 7.85
C GLU A 487 6.42 -20.23 6.64
N PHE A 488 5.76 -20.89 5.70
CA PHE A 488 5.32 -20.21 4.49
C PHE A 488 4.22 -19.22 4.85
N GLU A 489 4.26 -18.04 4.24
CA GLU A 489 3.04 -17.25 4.16
C GLU A 489 1.97 -18.15 3.55
N PRO A 490 0.76 -18.22 4.14
CA PRO A 490 -0.36 -18.85 3.46
C PRO A 490 -0.63 -18.04 2.19
N LEU A 491 0.00 -18.47 1.09
CA LEU A 491 -0.32 -17.94 -0.21
C LEU A 491 -1.70 -18.46 -0.55
N ALA A 492 -2.53 -17.53 -0.99
CA ALA A 492 -3.73 -17.90 -1.66
C ALA A 492 -3.31 -18.67 -2.93
N THR A 493 -3.67 -19.95 -3.00
CA THR A 493 -3.29 -20.84 -4.09
C THR A 493 -4.31 -20.70 -5.22
N GLU A 494 -3.89 -20.85 -6.47
CA GLU A 494 -4.85 -20.97 -7.57
C GLU A 494 -5.79 -22.15 -7.30
N ASP A 495 -7.05 -22.04 -7.74
CA ASP A 495 -7.97 -23.17 -7.68
C ASP A 495 -7.51 -24.25 -8.67
N PRO A 496 -7.21 -25.48 -8.24
CA PRO A 496 -6.82 -26.55 -9.16
C PRO A 496 -7.84 -26.80 -10.28
N ARG A 497 -9.12 -26.47 -10.07
CA ARG A 497 -10.18 -26.56 -11.08
C ARG A 497 -10.02 -25.54 -12.21
N SER A 498 -9.40 -24.38 -11.95
CA SER A 498 -9.15 -23.34 -12.96
C SER A 498 -7.85 -23.54 -13.74
N ILE A 499 -6.89 -24.31 -13.20
CA ILE A 499 -5.60 -24.56 -13.86
C ILE A 499 -5.82 -25.19 -15.25
N GLY A 500 -5.33 -24.51 -16.28
CA GLY A 500 -5.46 -24.95 -17.68
C GLY A 500 -6.85 -24.75 -18.30
N GLN A 501 -7.79 -24.11 -17.59
CA GLN A 501 -9.11 -23.73 -18.14
C GLN A 501 -9.16 -22.28 -18.64
N HIS A 502 -8.01 -21.61 -18.76
CA HIS A 502 -7.89 -20.27 -19.32
C HIS A 502 -7.91 -20.34 -20.84
N GLY A 503 -9.00 -19.88 -21.45
CA GLY A 503 -9.14 -19.91 -22.90
C GLY A 503 -10.52 -19.48 -23.37
N LYS A 504 -10.57 -18.94 -24.59
CA LYS A 504 -11.84 -18.57 -25.22
C LYS A 504 -12.66 -19.84 -25.54
N PRO A 505 -13.92 -19.95 -25.07
CA PRO A 505 -14.73 -21.14 -25.31
C PRO A 505 -15.30 -21.18 -26.74
N ASP A 506 -15.79 -22.35 -27.16
CA ASP A 506 -16.73 -22.42 -28.29
C ASP A 506 -18.07 -21.83 -27.85
N PHE A 507 -18.39 -20.63 -28.34
CA PHE A 507 -19.60 -19.92 -27.96
C PHE A 507 -20.90 -20.64 -28.34
N ARG A 508 -20.92 -21.44 -29.43
CA ARG A 508 -22.13 -22.21 -29.79
C ARG A 508 -22.41 -23.28 -28.74
N ARG A 509 -21.35 -23.95 -28.29
CA ARG A 509 -21.45 -24.92 -27.19
C ARG A 509 -21.86 -24.23 -25.89
N LEU A 510 -21.15 -23.17 -25.50
CA LEU A 510 -21.44 -22.44 -24.25
C LEU A 510 -22.90 -21.95 -24.22
N ARG A 511 -23.38 -21.36 -25.32
CA ARG A 511 -24.76 -20.88 -25.46
C ARG A 511 -25.79 -21.99 -25.30
N ARG A 512 -25.54 -23.16 -25.89
CA ARG A 512 -26.41 -24.33 -25.71
C ARG A 512 -26.40 -24.81 -24.26
N ASP A 513 -25.24 -24.88 -23.63
CA ASP A 513 -25.09 -25.38 -22.25
C ASP A 513 -25.77 -24.45 -21.23
N TYR A 514 -25.92 -23.16 -21.55
CA TYR A 514 -26.66 -22.17 -20.73
C TYR A 514 -28.10 -21.89 -21.22
N ALA A 515 -28.58 -22.55 -22.29
CA ALA A 515 -29.95 -22.41 -22.82
C ALA A 515 -30.97 -23.22 -22.00
N THR A 516 -30.82 -23.25 -20.69
CA THR A 516 -31.63 -24.03 -19.74
C THR A 516 -31.97 -23.20 -18.52
N HIS A 517 -32.79 -23.75 -17.63
CA HIS A 517 -33.00 -23.14 -16.32
C HIS A 517 -31.68 -23.15 -15.50
N PRO A 518 -31.42 -22.15 -14.62
CA PRO A 518 -30.16 -22.03 -13.90
C PRO A 518 -29.70 -23.27 -13.12
N ASP A 519 -30.64 -24.08 -12.60
CA ASP A 519 -30.35 -25.34 -11.90
C ASP A 519 -29.75 -26.44 -12.82
N LYS A 520 -29.72 -26.22 -14.13
CA LYS A 520 -29.16 -27.12 -15.14
C LYS A 520 -27.92 -26.57 -15.85
N TRP A 521 -27.44 -25.39 -15.46
CA TRP A 521 -26.21 -24.83 -16.01
C TRP A 521 -24.99 -25.70 -15.66
N PRO A 522 -23.84 -25.51 -16.36
CA PRO A 522 -22.59 -26.17 -16.00
C PRO A 522 -22.24 -25.99 -14.53
N GLU A 523 -21.61 -26.99 -13.91
CA GLU A 523 -21.28 -26.97 -12.49
C GLU A 523 -20.35 -25.79 -12.13
N PRO A 524 -20.68 -24.98 -11.10
CA PRO A 524 -19.85 -23.85 -10.67
C PRO A 524 -18.67 -24.32 -9.80
N PHE A 525 -17.62 -23.49 -9.70
CA PHE A 525 -16.49 -23.76 -8.80
C PHE A 525 -16.76 -23.18 -7.42
N ILE A 526 -17.45 -23.97 -6.60
CA ILE A 526 -17.87 -23.62 -5.24
C ILE A 526 -17.02 -24.30 -4.18
N ASP A 527 -16.76 -23.61 -3.07
CA ASP A 527 -15.99 -24.11 -1.93
C ASP A 527 -16.89 -24.72 -0.85
N ASP A 528 -18.13 -24.24 -0.76
CA ASP A 528 -19.13 -24.65 0.24
C ASP A 528 -20.46 -24.97 -0.46
N PRO A 529 -20.67 -26.22 -0.91
CA PRO A 529 -21.86 -26.60 -1.64
C PRO A 529 -23.14 -26.58 -0.79
N ASP A 530 -23.03 -26.73 0.53
CA ASP A 530 -24.20 -26.80 1.42
C ASP A 530 -24.86 -25.43 1.61
N ASN A 531 -24.08 -24.34 1.49
CA ASN A 531 -24.55 -22.96 1.59
C ASN A 531 -24.66 -22.24 0.24
N TYR A 532 -24.52 -22.96 -0.88
CA TYR A 532 -24.57 -22.38 -2.21
C TYR A 532 -26.01 -22.17 -2.70
N GLN A 533 -26.30 -20.96 -3.20
CA GLN A 533 -27.52 -20.66 -3.94
C GLN A 533 -27.18 -20.20 -5.36
N GLU A 534 -27.80 -20.82 -6.36
CA GLU A 534 -27.60 -20.44 -7.76
C GLU A 534 -28.12 -19.02 -8.06
N LEU A 535 -27.50 -18.37 -9.05
CA LEU A 535 -27.89 -17.05 -9.54
C LEU A 535 -29.31 -17.08 -10.11
N GLY A 536 -30.03 -15.97 -9.94
CA GLY A 536 -31.42 -15.90 -10.38
C GLY A 536 -31.98 -14.48 -10.40
N ILE A 537 -33.29 -14.38 -10.58
CA ILE A 537 -34.03 -13.12 -10.61
C ILE A 537 -34.43 -12.75 -9.18
N LEU A 538 -34.37 -11.46 -8.83
CA LEU A 538 -34.84 -10.99 -7.52
C LEU A 538 -36.25 -11.47 -7.21
N PRO A 539 -36.50 -11.96 -5.98
CA PRO A 539 -37.85 -12.20 -5.52
C PRO A 539 -38.59 -10.87 -5.31
N ALA A 540 -39.90 -10.95 -5.06
CA ALA A 540 -40.65 -9.79 -4.59
C ALA A 540 -40.13 -9.34 -3.21
N VAL A 541 -39.89 -8.04 -3.03
CA VAL A 541 -39.48 -7.47 -1.74
C VAL A 541 -40.58 -7.71 -0.70
N GLN A 542 -40.17 -8.09 0.51
CA GLN A 542 -41.09 -8.32 1.62
C GLN A 542 -41.10 -7.11 2.57
N PHE A 543 -42.29 -6.77 3.06
CA PHE A 543 -42.47 -5.78 4.12
C PHE A 543 -42.74 -6.51 5.44
N PRO A 544 -42.02 -6.18 6.54
CA PRO A 544 -42.19 -6.86 7.82
C PRO A 544 -43.57 -6.59 8.41
N ALA A 545 -44.06 -7.51 9.25
CA ALA A 545 -45.39 -7.42 9.86
C ALA A 545 -45.52 -6.17 10.76
N GLU A 546 -44.43 -5.76 11.38
CA GLU A 546 -44.29 -4.60 12.25
C GLU A 546 -44.25 -3.27 11.45
N ASN A 547 -43.95 -3.33 10.14
CA ASN A 547 -43.96 -2.18 9.26
C ASN A 547 -44.58 -2.53 7.88
N PRO A 548 -45.89 -2.80 7.82
CA PRO A 548 -46.54 -3.18 6.58
C PRO A 548 -46.57 -2.00 5.60
N TYR A 549 -46.54 -2.34 4.31
CA TYR A 549 -46.65 -1.34 3.24
C TYR A 549 -47.99 -0.59 3.30
N SER A 550 -47.92 0.73 3.16
CA SER A 550 -49.06 1.55 2.75
C SER A 550 -48.59 2.67 1.83
N ALA A 551 -49.43 3.06 0.87
CA ALA A 551 -49.09 4.12 -0.09
C ALA A 551 -48.82 5.46 0.61
N ASN A 552 -49.57 5.78 1.68
CA ASN A 552 -49.35 7.00 2.46
C ASN A 552 -48.00 6.98 3.18
N LYS A 553 -47.61 5.82 3.74
CA LYS A 553 -46.32 5.67 4.44
C LYS A 553 -45.14 5.74 3.47
N ALA A 554 -45.25 5.12 2.30
CA ALA A 554 -44.24 5.24 1.25
C ALA A 554 -44.08 6.68 0.74
N ALA A 555 -45.20 7.39 0.52
CA ALA A 555 -45.17 8.80 0.08
C ALA A 555 -44.55 9.73 1.16
N LEU A 556 -44.87 9.51 2.43
CA LEU A 556 -44.26 10.23 3.55
C LEU A 556 -42.75 9.93 3.64
N GLY A 557 -42.36 8.65 3.58
CA GLY A 557 -40.96 8.24 3.58
C GLY A 557 -40.16 8.87 2.45
N LYS A 558 -40.74 8.92 1.24
CA LYS A 558 -40.16 9.62 0.09
C LYS A 558 -39.97 11.10 0.39
N ARG A 559 -40.99 11.79 0.89
CA ARG A 559 -40.87 13.22 1.22
C ARG A 559 -39.73 13.48 2.20
N LEU A 560 -39.64 12.67 3.26
CA LEU A 560 -38.61 12.76 4.29
C LEU A 560 -37.21 12.46 3.73
N PHE A 561 -37.06 11.46 2.86
CA PHE A 561 -35.77 11.06 2.27
C PHE A 561 -35.08 12.20 1.50
N PHE A 562 -35.87 13.06 0.84
CA PHE A 562 -35.39 14.21 0.08
C PHE A 562 -35.44 15.53 0.86
N ASP A 563 -35.93 15.54 2.11
CA ASP A 563 -36.04 16.76 2.90
C ASP A 563 -34.77 17.00 3.72
N THR A 564 -34.14 18.16 3.53
CA THR A 564 -33.01 18.56 4.37
C THR A 564 -33.45 18.92 5.79
N PHE A 565 -34.75 19.09 6.05
CA PHE A 565 -35.30 19.35 7.39
C PHE A 565 -34.88 18.32 8.44
N LEU A 566 -34.47 17.12 8.02
CA LEU A 566 -33.99 16.08 8.92
C LEU A 566 -32.58 16.34 9.48
N SER A 567 -31.77 17.22 8.87
CA SER A 567 -30.45 17.57 9.39
C SER A 567 -30.51 18.77 10.33
N ARG A 568 -29.46 18.89 11.15
CA ARG A 568 -29.34 19.97 12.15
C ARG A 568 -29.40 21.36 11.53
N ASN A 569 -28.73 21.56 10.39
CA ASN A 569 -28.63 22.85 9.70
C ASN A 569 -29.56 22.98 8.48
N ASN A 570 -30.47 22.03 8.26
CA ASN A 570 -31.35 21.98 7.10
C ASN A 570 -30.60 21.98 5.74
N ASP A 571 -29.44 21.34 5.69
CA ASP A 571 -28.46 21.36 4.59
C ASP A 571 -28.16 19.99 3.97
N VAL A 572 -28.48 18.90 4.66
CA VAL A 572 -28.20 17.51 4.25
C VAL A 572 -29.49 16.70 4.32
N SER A 573 -29.74 15.84 3.32
CA SER A 573 -30.83 14.86 3.31
C SER A 573 -30.27 13.47 3.00
N CYS A 574 -31.07 12.42 3.10
CA CYS A 574 -30.65 11.09 2.66
C CYS A 574 -30.21 11.12 1.18
N SER A 575 -30.94 11.87 0.34
CA SER A 575 -30.62 12.03 -1.09
C SER A 575 -29.33 12.79 -1.39
N SER A 576 -28.76 13.52 -0.42
CA SER A 576 -27.45 14.18 -0.58
C SER A 576 -26.31 13.16 -0.75
N CYS A 577 -26.44 11.99 -0.11
CA CYS A 577 -25.48 10.90 -0.19
C CYS A 577 -25.98 9.71 -1.05
N HIS A 578 -27.30 9.63 -1.27
CA HIS A 578 -27.95 8.56 -2.03
C HIS A 578 -28.79 9.15 -3.18
N ASP A 579 -28.09 9.71 -4.17
CA ASP A 579 -28.69 10.43 -5.30
C ASP A 579 -29.22 9.45 -6.36
N PRO A 580 -30.52 9.49 -6.73
CA PRO A 580 -31.09 8.63 -7.76
C PRO A 580 -30.36 8.69 -9.10
N GLN A 581 -29.76 9.84 -9.46
CA GLN A 581 -29.03 10.02 -10.71
C GLN A 581 -27.64 9.35 -10.70
N LYS A 582 -27.18 8.93 -9.52
CA LYS A 582 -25.86 8.33 -9.28
C LYS A 582 -25.98 6.91 -8.74
N GLY A 583 -26.98 6.16 -9.21
CA GLY A 583 -27.23 4.80 -8.73
C GLY A 583 -27.59 4.72 -7.24
N TRP A 584 -28.19 5.80 -6.71
CA TRP A 584 -28.51 5.95 -5.29
C TRP A 584 -27.28 5.91 -4.36
N THR A 585 -26.17 6.45 -4.87
CA THR A 585 -24.92 6.75 -4.16
C THR A 585 -24.57 8.23 -4.36
N ASP A 586 -23.38 8.67 -3.96
CA ASP A 586 -22.89 10.04 -4.21
C ASP A 586 -21.77 10.13 -5.26
N HIS A 587 -21.26 8.98 -5.73
CA HIS A 587 -20.05 8.83 -6.56
C HIS A 587 -18.78 9.45 -5.96
N LEU A 588 -18.68 9.48 -4.64
CA LEU A 588 -17.49 9.96 -3.92
C LEU A 588 -16.71 8.79 -3.30
N GLU A 589 -15.42 9.01 -3.05
CA GLU A 589 -14.60 8.08 -2.26
C GLU A 589 -15.23 7.85 -0.87
N VAL A 590 -15.58 8.93 -0.19
CA VAL A 590 -16.35 8.96 1.06
C VAL A 590 -17.31 10.14 1.02
N SER A 591 -18.46 9.99 1.67
CA SER A 591 -19.50 11.03 1.67
C SER A 591 -19.07 12.31 2.38
N ILE A 592 -19.71 13.41 2.01
CA ILE A 592 -19.53 14.73 2.63
C ILE A 592 -20.84 15.08 3.34
N GLY A 593 -20.82 15.12 4.67
CA GLY A 593 -21.99 15.47 5.47
C GLY A 593 -21.92 16.88 6.07
N HIS A 594 -22.49 17.01 7.26
CA HIS A 594 -22.64 18.25 8.01
C HIS A 594 -21.33 19.03 8.12
N ASP A 595 -21.40 20.35 7.93
CA ASP A 595 -20.24 21.26 7.92
C ASP A 595 -19.13 20.85 6.92
N ARG A 596 -19.51 20.16 5.85
CA ARG A 596 -18.60 19.62 4.82
C ARG A 596 -17.55 18.66 5.37
N GLN A 597 -17.84 18.01 6.48
CA GLN A 597 -16.98 16.98 7.04
C GLN A 597 -16.97 15.76 6.13
N ARG A 598 -15.78 15.15 5.98
CA ARG A 598 -15.64 13.89 5.25
C ARG A 598 -15.98 12.73 6.17
N GLY A 599 -16.83 11.83 5.70
CA GLY A 599 -17.12 10.56 6.34
C GLY A 599 -15.93 9.60 6.29
N LYS A 600 -16.14 8.39 6.81
CA LYS A 600 -15.12 7.34 6.86
C LYS A 600 -15.25 6.28 5.76
N ARG A 601 -16.42 6.17 5.15
CA ARG A 601 -16.75 5.11 4.19
C ARG A 601 -17.46 5.67 2.96
N ASN A 602 -17.33 4.92 1.87
CA ASN A 602 -18.13 5.09 0.66
C ASN A 602 -19.61 4.80 0.95
N ALA A 603 -20.52 5.62 0.44
CA ALA A 603 -21.96 5.40 0.58
C ALA A 603 -22.41 4.21 -0.29
N PRO A 604 -22.89 3.10 0.30
CA PRO A 604 -23.46 2.02 -0.48
C PRO A 604 -24.77 2.47 -1.13
N THR A 605 -25.18 1.83 -2.22
CA THR A 605 -26.50 2.10 -2.82
C THR A 605 -27.63 1.69 -1.88
N VAL A 606 -28.73 2.46 -1.87
CA VAL A 606 -29.98 2.05 -1.18
C VAL A 606 -30.88 1.17 -2.05
N VAL A 607 -30.56 0.99 -3.34
CA VAL A 607 -31.29 0.05 -4.22
C VAL A 607 -31.14 -1.37 -3.69
N ASN A 608 -32.24 -2.11 -3.65
CA ASN A 608 -32.34 -3.47 -3.10
C ASN A 608 -32.03 -3.57 -1.59
N SER A 609 -31.96 -2.45 -0.87
CA SER A 609 -31.69 -2.47 0.58
C SER A 609 -32.74 -3.23 1.38
N GLY A 610 -33.97 -3.34 0.85
CA GLY A 610 -35.07 -4.12 1.44
C GLY A 610 -34.85 -5.63 1.49
N PHE A 611 -33.85 -6.17 0.79
CA PHE A 611 -33.50 -7.59 0.84
C PHE A 611 -32.35 -7.89 1.81
N LEU A 612 -31.64 -6.87 2.28
CA LEU A 612 -30.46 -7.04 3.13
C LEU A 612 -30.87 -7.44 4.56
N PRO A 613 -30.35 -8.55 5.11
CA PRO A 613 -30.65 -8.96 6.49
C PRO A 613 -29.93 -8.10 7.53
N THR A 614 -28.82 -7.46 7.15
CA THR A 614 -28.10 -6.48 7.96
C THR A 614 -27.60 -5.33 7.07
N LEU A 615 -27.53 -4.13 7.64
CA LEU A 615 -27.25 -2.89 6.93
C LEU A 615 -25.88 -2.29 7.35
N PHE A 616 -25.43 -1.31 6.58
CA PHE A 616 -24.05 -0.79 6.57
C PHE A 616 -22.99 -1.82 6.13
N TRP A 617 -21.76 -1.34 5.93
CA TRP A 617 -20.60 -2.15 5.57
C TRP A 617 -20.15 -3.12 6.69
N ASP A 618 -20.38 -2.77 7.95
CA ASP A 618 -20.00 -3.56 9.14
C ASP A 618 -21.17 -4.31 9.78
N GLY A 619 -22.39 -4.18 9.25
CA GLY A 619 -23.55 -4.94 9.71
C GLY A 619 -24.18 -4.41 11.00
N ARG A 620 -23.85 -3.20 11.44
CA ARG A 620 -24.26 -2.68 12.77
C ARG A 620 -25.76 -2.39 12.95
N ALA A 621 -26.55 -2.51 11.89
CA ALA A 621 -28.00 -2.30 11.95
C ALA A 621 -28.73 -3.53 11.40
N ASP A 622 -29.68 -4.05 12.17
CA ASP A 622 -30.43 -5.27 11.86
C ASP A 622 -31.66 -5.00 10.99
N THR A 623 -32.12 -3.75 10.95
CA THR A 623 -33.31 -3.34 10.20
C THR A 623 -33.09 -2.02 9.47
N LEU A 624 -33.87 -1.80 8.40
CA LEU A 624 -33.88 -0.51 7.70
C LEU A 624 -34.42 0.62 8.59
N GLU A 625 -35.36 0.31 9.47
CA GLU A 625 -35.92 1.24 10.45
C GLU A 625 -34.82 1.79 11.35
N GLN A 626 -34.01 0.89 11.92
CA GLN A 626 -32.86 1.25 12.75
C GLN A 626 -31.79 1.99 11.93
N GLN A 627 -31.44 1.45 10.76
CA GLN A 627 -30.44 2.05 9.86
C GLN A 627 -30.80 3.49 9.52
N SER A 628 -32.06 3.77 9.19
CA SER A 628 -32.52 5.09 8.72
C SER A 628 -32.37 6.19 9.78
N LEU A 629 -32.37 5.82 11.07
CA LEU A 629 -32.23 6.76 12.18
C LEU A 629 -30.76 7.04 12.54
N MET A 630 -29.82 6.19 12.13
CA MET A 630 -28.40 6.36 12.47
C MET A 630 -27.71 7.52 11.72
N PRO A 631 -27.87 7.70 10.38
CA PRO A 631 -27.35 8.86 9.64
C PRO A 631 -27.81 10.20 10.19
N ILE A 632 -29.05 10.26 10.68
CA ILE A 632 -29.64 11.46 11.28
C ILE A 632 -28.78 11.92 12.47
N GLN A 633 -28.32 10.97 13.29
CA GLN A 633 -27.56 11.21 14.51
C GLN A 633 -26.05 11.34 14.31
N ASP A 634 -25.50 10.77 13.24
CA ASP A 634 -24.05 10.76 13.03
C ASP A 634 -23.54 12.21 12.79
N PRO A 635 -22.55 12.68 13.59
CA PRO A 635 -22.03 14.05 13.50
C PRO A 635 -21.27 14.34 12.20
N LEU A 636 -20.85 13.31 11.47
CA LEU A 636 -20.20 13.42 10.16
C LEU A 636 -21.22 13.35 9.01
N GLU A 637 -22.49 13.06 9.30
CA GLU A 637 -23.57 12.94 8.31
C GLU A 637 -24.60 14.06 8.49
N MET A 638 -25.65 13.90 9.30
CA MET A 638 -26.73 14.90 9.45
C MET A 638 -26.72 15.63 10.79
N ALA A 639 -25.98 15.11 11.78
CA ALA A 639 -25.66 15.75 13.06
C ALA A 639 -26.85 16.23 13.91
N GLU A 640 -28.02 15.61 13.80
CA GLU A 640 -29.25 15.97 14.52
C GLU A 640 -29.57 14.98 15.66
N ASP A 641 -30.12 15.47 16.76
CA ASP A 641 -30.62 14.63 17.85
C ASP A 641 -32.07 14.19 17.56
N LEU A 642 -32.39 12.91 17.74
CA LEU A 642 -33.72 12.38 17.39
C LEU A 642 -34.85 13.03 18.21
N SER A 643 -34.62 13.30 19.50
CA SER A 643 -35.65 13.91 20.35
C SER A 643 -35.94 15.35 19.92
N SER A 644 -34.89 16.09 19.57
CA SER A 644 -34.97 17.43 18.95
C SER A 644 -35.71 17.38 17.61
N LEU A 645 -35.35 16.46 16.72
CA LEU A 645 -35.99 16.30 15.41
C LEU A 645 -37.48 15.97 15.52
N VAL A 646 -37.86 15.04 16.40
CA VAL A 646 -39.26 14.68 16.61
C VAL A 646 -40.07 15.85 17.16
N ALA A 647 -39.51 16.65 18.08
CA ALA A 647 -40.16 17.87 18.54
C ALA A 647 -40.35 18.88 17.40
N ARG A 648 -39.32 19.06 16.55
CA ARG A 648 -39.39 19.91 15.35
C ARG A 648 -40.43 19.43 14.35
N LEU A 649 -40.51 18.13 14.09
CA LEU A 649 -41.51 17.52 13.19
C LEU A 649 -42.94 17.72 13.72
N ASN A 650 -43.16 17.52 15.03
CA ASN A 650 -44.46 17.76 15.66
C ASN A 650 -44.87 19.24 15.62
N GLY A 651 -43.90 20.17 15.66
CA GLY A 651 -44.13 21.61 15.53
C GLY A 651 -44.24 22.11 14.08
N HIS A 652 -44.01 21.26 13.08
CA HIS A 652 -44.05 21.66 11.67
C HIS A 652 -45.50 21.79 11.17
N ALA A 653 -45.74 22.72 10.22
CA ALA A 653 -47.09 23.01 9.74
C ALA A 653 -47.75 21.84 8.99
N GLU A 654 -46.95 20.99 8.33
CA GLU A 654 -47.46 19.95 7.41
C GLU A 654 -47.23 18.51 7.90
N TYR A 655 -46.15 18.26 8.66
CA TYR A 655 -45.75 16.89 8.99
C TYR A 655 -46.75 16.15 9.88
N PRO A 656 -47.35 16.76 10.92
CA PRO A 656 -48.34 16.08 11.76
C PRO A 656 -49.50 15.47 10.96
N ALA A 657 -50.05 16.22 10.00
CA ALA A 657 -51.13 15.72 9.15
C ALA A 657 -50.68 14.59 8.20
N MET A 658 -49.44 14.65 7.69
CA MET A 658 -48.90 13.58 6.84
C MET A 658 -48.64 12.29 7.64
N PHE A 659 -48.12 12.40 8.87
CA PHE A 659 -47.91 11.27 9.77
C PHE A 659 -49.24 10.67 10.24
N GLU A 660 -50.22 11.49 10.63
CA GLU A 660 -51.56 11.01 10.99
C GLU A 660 -52.20 10.25 9.81
N LYS A 661 -52.05 10.73 8.58
CA LYS A 661 -52.53 10.02 7.38
C LYS A 661 -51.82 8.69 7.13
N ALA A 662 -50.55 8.57 7.52
CA ALA A 662 -49.75 7.35 7.31
C ALA A 662 -49.93 6.30 8.42
N PHE A 663 -50.08 6.74 9.68
CA PHE A 663 -50.04 5.89 10.87
C PHE A 663 -51.33 5.89 11.69
N GLN A 664 -52.27 6.81 11.44
CA GLN A 664 -53.51 6.99 12.20
C GLN A 664 -53.25 7.22 13.70
N GLN A 665 -52.11 7.85 14.02
CA GLN A 665 -51.62 8.06 15.37
C GLN A 665 -50.94 9.43 15.47
N THR A 666 -51.08 10.06 16.63
CA THR A 666 -50.40 11.30 17.02
C THR A 666 -50.00 11.20 18.50
N PRO A 667 -48.91 11.85 18.96
CA PRO A 667 -47.95 12.66 18.20
C PRO A 667 -47.01 11.81 17.32
N ILE A 668 -46.18 12.48 16.51
CA ILE A 668 -45.11 11.84 15.73
C ILE A 668 -44.09 11.20 16.69
N THR A 669 -43.64 9.98 16.40
CA THR A 669 -42.61 9.27 17.17
C THR A 669 -41.37 8.92 16.32
N GLU A 670 -40.25 8.60 16.98
CA GLU A 670 -39.03 8.11 16.32
C GLU A 670 -39.28 6.84 15.50
N ASP A 671 -40.07 5.91 16.06
CA ASP A 671 -40.46 4.66 15.38
C ASP A 671 -41.20 4.94 14.07
N GLN A 672 -42.17 5.88 14.09
CA GLN A 672 -42.91 6.25 12.88
C GLN A 672 -41.99 6.89 11.84
N LEU A 673 -41.02 7.70 12.25
CA LEU A 673 -40.01 8.29 11.36
C LEU A 673 -39.18 7.19 10.67
N GLY A 674 -38.62 6.26 11.46
CA GLY A 674 -37.86 5.12 10.94
C GLY A 674 -38.70 4.23 10.01
N GLN A 675 -39.94 3.94 10.39
CA GLN A 675 -40.88 3.13 9.60
C GLN A 675 -41.24 3.78 8.27
N ALA A 676 -41.46 5.10 8.23
CA ALA A 676 -41.76 5.82 7.00
C ALA A 676 -40.58 5.75 6.02
N LEU A 677 -39.38 6.12 6.47
CA LEU A 677 -38.15 6.09 5.67
C LEU A 677 -37.86 4.68 5.14
N ALA A 678 -37.93 3.66 6.01
CA ALA A 678 -37.70 2.27 5.65
C ALA A 678 -38.73 1.74 4.65
N THR A 679 -40.00 2.17 4.74
CA THR A 679 -41.04 1.77 3.78
C THR A 679 -40.73 2.28 2.38
N PHE A 680 -40.29 3.53 2.25
CA PHE A 680 -39.87 4.08 0.96
C PHE A 680 -38.62 3.37 0.43
N GLN A 681 -37.60 3.15 1.26
CA GLN A 681 -36.38 2.45 0.82
C GLN A 681 -36.65 1.03 0.29
N ARG A 682 -37.61 0.30 0.89
CA ARG A 682 -38.04 -1.01 0.37
C ARG A 682 -38.71 -0.95 -1.00
N THR A 683 -39.23 0.20 -1.45
CA THR A 683 -39.76 0.33 -2.81
C THR A 683 -38.68 0.52 -3.87
N LEU A 684 -37.43 0.81 -3.46
CA LEU A 684 -36.29 1.01 -4.36
C LEU A 684 -35.67 -0.33 -4.75
N VAL A 685 -36.31 -1.01 -5.69
CA VAL A 685 -35.86 -2.31 -6.24
C VAL A 685 -35.29 -2.10 -7.64
N SER A 686 -34.25 -2.87 -7.97
CA SER A 686 -33.61 -2.84 -9.29
C SER A 686 -34.61 -3.13 -10.41
N ASN A 687 -34.42 -2.45 -11.55
CA ASN A 687 -35.15 -2.75 -12.77
C ASN A 687 -34.68 -4.09 -13.37
N GLY A 688 -35.46 -4.66 -14.30
CA GLY A 688 -35.05 -5.91 -14.97
C GLY A 688 -33.79 -5.73 -15.82
N SER A 689 -32.73 -6.45 -15.48
CA SER A 689 -31.44 -6.43 -16.21
C SER A 689 -31.46 -7.34 -17.46
N GLN A 690 -30.40 -7.26 -18.27
CA GLN A 690 -30.22 -8.19 -19.41
C GLN A 690 -30.06 -9.63 -18.93
N PHE A 691 -29.39 -9.82 -17.79
CA PHE A 691 -29.30 -11.12 -17.14
C PHE A 691 -30.67 -11.63 -16.68
N ASP A 692 -31.50 -10.80 -16.04
CA ASP A 692 -32.84 -11.24 -15.60
C ASP A 692 -33.72 -11.63 -16.80
N LYS A 693 -33.60 -10.91 -17.92
CA LYS A 693 -34.25 -11.27 -19.19
C LYS A 693 -33.74 -12.61 -19.71
N PHE A 694 -32.43 -12.82 -19.71
CA PHE A 694 -31.80 -14.07 -20.13
C PHE A 694 -32.28 -15.26 -19.30
N VAL A 695 -32.30 -15.15 -17.97
CA VAL A 695 -32.76 -16.23 -17.08
C VAL A 695 -34.23 -16.62 -17.38
N LYS A 696 -35.10 -15.66 -17.70
CA LYS A 696 -36.51 -15.92 -18.07
C LYS A 696 -36.64 -16.58 -19.45
N GLU A 697 -35.82 -16.18 -20.40
CA GLU A 697 -35.99 -16.53 -21.82
C GLU A 697 -35.16 -17.74 -22.27
N ALA A 698 -34.02 -18.01 -21.65
CA ALA A 698 -33.10 -19.08 -22.02
C ALA A 698 -33.76 -20.48 -22.01
N PRO A 699 -34.60 -20.87 -21.03
CA PRO A 699 -35.32 -22.15 -21.06
C PRO A 699 -36.29 -22.31 -22.25
N LEU A 700 -36.67 -21.20 -22.89
CA LEU A 700 -37.52 -21.17 -24.08
C LEU A 700 -36.70 -21.17 -25.38
N GLY A 701 -35.38 -21.38 -25.30
CA GLY A 701 -34.46 -21.35 -26.44
C GLY A 701 -34.07 -19.94 -26.90
N LYS A 702 -34.47 -18.88 -26.18
CA LYS A 702 -34.18 -17.49 -26.52
C LYS A 702 -33.02 -16.98 -25.64
N THR A 703 -31.81 -16.92 -26.23
CA THR A 703 -30.58 -16.62 -25.48
C THR A 703 -29.95 -15.28 -25.82
N ASP A 704 -30.54 -14.52 -26.76
CA ASP A 704 -29.96 -13.30 -27.33
C ASP A 704 -29.88 -12.12 -26.35
N ALA A 705 -30.53 -12.24 -25.18
CA ALA A 705 -30.43 -11.26 -24.11
C ALA A 705 -28.99 -11.08 -23.58
N LEU A 706 -28.15 -12.13 -23.66
CA LEU A 706 -26.70 -12.02 -23.41
C LEU A 706 -25.90 -12.21 -24.70
N SER A 707 -24.94 -11.30 -24.92
CA SER A 707 -23.91 -11.48 -25.93
C SER A 707 -23.01 -12.67 -25.59
N ASP A 708 -22.30 -13.21 -26.59
CA ASP A 708 -21.35 -14.30 -26.37
C ASP A 708 -20.28 -13.94 -25.31
N GLN A 709 -19.84 -12.68 -25.30
CA GLN A 709 -18.87 -12.19 -24.33
C GLN A 709 -19.46 -12.09 -22.91
N ALA A 710 -20.70 -11.60 -22.75
CA ALA A 710 -21.36 -11.55 -21.45
C ALA A 710 -21.71 -12.96 -20.93
N LEU A 711 -22.06 -13.88 -21.83
CA LEU A 711 -22.31 -15.28 -21.47
C LEU A 711 -21.01 -15.97 -21.02
N TRP A 712 -19.89 -15.70 -21.68
CA TRP A 712 -18.59 -16.16 -21.19
C TRP A 712 -18.20 -15.51 -19.86
N GLY A 713 -18.55 -14.24 -19.65
CA GLY A 713 -18.42 -13.59 -18.35
C GLY A 713 -19.21 -14.26 -17.22
N LEU A 714 -20.47 -14.66 -17.49
CA LEU A 714 -21.28 -15.47 -16.57
C LEU A 714 -20.58 -16.78 -16.23
N ASP A 715 -19.97 -17.41 -17.22
CA ASP A 715 -19.24 -18.66 -17.05
C ASP A 715 -18.00 -18.50 -16.16
N ILE A 716 -17.18 -17.48 -16.44
CA ILE A 716 -16.02 -17.12 -15.63
C ILE A 716 -16.47 -16.80 -14.21
N TYR A 717 -17.50 -15.97 -14.04
CA TYR A 717 -18.03 -15.58 -12.74
C TYR A 717 -18.39 -16.79 -11.86
N ARG A 718 -18.97 -17.83 -12.45
CA ARG A 718 -19.36 -19.08 -11.77
C ARG A 718 -18.20 -20.07 -11.61
N ARG A 719 -17.20 -20.04 -12.50
CA ARG A 719 -16.08 -21.00 -12.55
C ARG A 719 -14.74 -20.33 -12.27
N ASN A 720 -13.91 -20.05 -13.28
CA ASN A 720 -12.52 -19.57 -13.10
C ASN A 720 -12.40 -18.31 -12.24
N GLY A 721 -13.39 -17.41 -12.30
CA GLY A 721 -13.46 -16.19 -11.51
C GLY A 721 -13.98 -16.38 -10.08
N ARG A 722 -14.59 -17.53 -9.77
CA ARG A 722 -15.00 -17.98 -8.42
C ARG A 722 -15.85 -16.97 -7.62
N CYS A 723 -16.46 -16.00 -8.30
CA CYS A 723 -17.15 -14.87 -7.68
C CYS A 723 -18.36 -15.34 -6.86
N VAL A 724 -18.99 -16.43 -7.30
CA VAL A 724 -20.13 -17.08 -6.63
C VAL A 724 -19.82 -17.67 -5.25
N ASN A 725 -18.58 -17.69 -4.78
CA ASN A 725 -18.28 -18.11 -3.41
C ASN A 725 -18.68 -17.06 -2.35
N CYS A 726 -18.85 -15.81 -2.78
CA CYS A 726 -19.34 -14.72 -1.93
C CYS A 726 -20.55 -14.02 -2.56
N HIS A 727 -20.57 -13.86 -3.88
CA HIS A 727 -21.60 -13.15 -4.61
C HIS A 727 -22.52 -14.15 -5.33
N MET A 728 -23.49 -14.69 -4.59
CA MET A 728 -24.36 -15.76 -5.06
C MET A 728 -25.85 -15.42 -4.91
N GLY A 729 -26.71 -16.36 -5.31
CA GLY A 729 -28.15 -16.21 -5.20
C GLY A 729 -28.74 -15.13 -6.09
N PRO A 730 -30.07 -14.91 -6.00
CA PRO A 730 -30.75 -13.85 -6.71
C PRO A 730 -30.20 -12.45 -6.44
N GLU A 731 -29.60 -12.21 -5.29
CA GLU A 731 -29.10 -10.87 -4.90
C GLU A 731 -27.63 -10.65 -5.22
N PHE A 732 -26.92 -11.65 -5.75
CA PHE A 732 -25.47 -11.57 -5.99
C PHE A 732 -24.67 -11.23 -4.72
N THR A 733 -25.08 -11.82 -3.58
CA THR A 733 -24.41 -11.75 -2.28
C THR A 733 -24.89 -12.91 -1.40
N ASN A 734 -24.01 -13.42 -0.56
CA ASN A 734 -24.34 -14.39 0.49
C ASN A 734 -24.67 -13.72 1.84
N HIS A 735 -24.64 -12.37 1.88
CA HIS A 735 -24.81 -11.53 3.07
C HIS A 735 -23.82 -11.80 4.22
N GLN A 736 -22.74 -12.53 3.95
CA GLN A 736 -21.69 -12.83 4.92
C GLN A 736 -20.63 -11.72 4.95
N PHE A 737 -19.72 -11.84 5.92
CA PHE A 737 -18.68 -10.87 6.17
C PHE A 737 -17.32 -11.45 5.81
N GLU A 738 -16.62 -10.77 4.90
CA GLU A 738 -15.35 -11.23 4.35
C GLU A 738 -14.29 -10.15 4.51
N ASN A 739 -13.05 -10.56 4.77
CA ASN A 739 -11.90 -9.68 4.71
C ASN A 739 -11.21 -9.86 3.37
N VAL A 740 -11.19 -8.80 2.56
CA VAL A 740 -10.57 -8.78 1.23
C VAL A 740 -9.24 -8.02 1.21
N GLY A 741 -8.65 -7.75 2.38
CA GLY A 741 -7.30 -7.17 2.51
C GLY A 741 -7.27 -5.64 2.49
N LEU A 742 -8.41 -4.97 2.66
CA LEU A 742 -8.54 -3.50 2.60
C LEU A 742 -8.76 -2.84 3.96
N THR A 743 -8.32 -3.49 5.05
CA THR A 743 -8.45 -3.00 6.43
C THR A 743 -7.48 -1.87 6.77
N TYR A 744 -6.33 -1.79 6.08
CA TYR A 744 -5.24 -0.85 6.38
C TYR A 744 -4.85 -0.81 7.87
N TYR A 745 -4.78 -2.01 8.47
CA TYR A 745 -4.49 -2.19 9.89
C TYR A 745 -3.21 -1.46 10.31
N LYS A 746 -3.29 -0.68 11.40
CA LYS A 746 -2.27 0.22 11.95
C LYS A 746 -1.75 1.29 10.98
N ALA A 747 -2.52 1.62 9.95
CA ALA A 747 -2.19 2.66 8.98
C ALA A 747 -3.26 3.77 8.94
N PHE A 748 -3.01 4.80 8.12
CA PHE A 748 -3.84 6.01 8.09
C PHE A 748 -5.32 5.74 7.72
N TYR A 749 -5.58 4.77 6.83
CA TYR A 749 -6.93 4.37 6.40
C TYR A 749 -7.52 3.21 7.21
N GLU A 750 -7.04 2.98 8.44
CA GLU A 750 -7.51 1.85 9.25
C GLU A 750 -9.03 1.84 9.41
N ASP A 751 -9.64 0.74 9.01
CA ASP A 751 -11.04 0.43 9.29
C ASP A 751 -11.16 -1.05 9.65
N LEU A 752 -11.37 -1.30 10.94
CA LEU A 752 -11.48 -2.65 11.49
C LEU A 752 -12.80 -3.35 11.12
N GLY A 753 -13.73 -2.65 10.45
CA GLY A 753 -14.97 -3.22 9.97
C GLY A 753 -15.83 -3.75 11.11
N ARG A 754 -16.27 -5.00 10.98
CA ARG A 754 -17.16 -5.67 11.94
C ARG A 754 -16.58 -5.79 13.36
N TYR A 755 -15.26 -5.81 13.52
CA TYR A 755 -14.62 -5.79 14.84
C TYR A 755 -15.08 -4.62 15.72
N ASN A 756 -15.39 -3.46 15.13
CA ASN A 756 -15.89 -2.31 15.87
C ASN A 756 -17.27 -2.55 16.51
N ILE A 757 -17.96 -3.63 16.13
CA ILE A 757 -19.30 -3.98 16.57
C ILE A 757 -19.26 -5.13 17.58
N ASP A 758 -18.52 -6.20 17.29
CA ASP A 758 -18.48 -7.41 18.14
C ASP A 758 -17.24 -7.50 19.05
N GLY A 759 -16.16 -6.78 18.75
CA GLY A 759 -14.88 -6.85 19.48
C GLY A 759 -14.09 -8.14 19.26
N GLU A 760 -14.50 -8.98 18.30
CA GLU A 760 -13.91 -10.31 18.09
C GLU A 760 -12.70 -10.24 17.16
N SER A 761 -11.54 -10.73 17.60
CA SER A 761 -10.30 -10.74 16.80
C SER A 761 -10.48 -11.33 15.39
N THR A 762 -11.34 -12.35 15.25
CA THR A 762 -11.65 -12.99 13.96
C THR A 762 -12.52 -12.13 13.03
N SER A 763 -13.07 -11.02 13.51
CA SER A 763 -13.87 -10.05 12.76
C SER A 763 -13.06 -8.87 12.23
N VAL A 764 -11.77 -8.75 12.60
CA VAL A 764 -10.92 -7.64 12.16
C VAL A 764 -10.82 -7.59 10.64
N GLY A 765 -11.25 -6.46 10.08
CA GLY A 765 -11.19 -6.19 8.66
C GLY A 765 -12.28 -6.87 7.83
N LYS A 766 -13.23 -7.55 8.48
CA LYS A 766 -14.37 -8.15 7.77
C LYS A 766 -15.45 -7.10 7.51
N PHE A 767 -15.92 -7.08 6.27
CA PHE A 767 -17.03 -6.26 5.81
C PHE A 767 -18.07 -7.13 5.14
N LYS A 768 -19.33 -6.70 5.20
CA LYS A 768 -20.43 -7.36 4.51
C LYS A 768 -20.13 -7.43 3.02
N THR A 769 -20.34 -8.60 2.42
CA THR A 769 -20.28 -8.81 0.98
C THR A 769 -21.41 -8.02 0.32
N PRO A 770 -21.12 -6.98 -0.48
CA PRO A 770 -22.18 -6.20 -1.12
C PRO A 770 -22.87 -7.01 -2.23
N SER A 771 -24.14 -6.69 -2.49
CA SER A 771 -24.81 -7.14 -3.72
C SER A 771 -24.07 -6.59 -4.94
N LEU A 772 -23.90 -7.40 -5.98
CA LEU A 772 -23.38 -6.93 -7.28
C LEU A 772 -24.48 -6.52 -8.26
N ARG A 773 -25.75 -6.50 -7.85
CA ARG A 773 -26.80 -5.93 -8.68
C ARG A 773 -26.52 -4.45 -8.87
N ASP A 774 -26.64 -4.00 -10.11
CA ASP A 774 -26.41 -2.61 -10.50
C ASP A 774 -25.00 -2.08 -10.18
N VAL A 775 -24.02 -2.96 -9.97
CA VAL A 775 -22.66 -2.60 -9.53
C VAL A 775 -21.94 -1.60 -10.45
N MET A 776 -22.29 -1.58 -11.75
CA MET A 776 -21.69 -0.63 -12.69
C MET A 776 -22.18 0.82 -12.49
N ASN A 777 -23.23 1.04 -11.69
CA ASN A 777 -23.78 2.36 -11.38
C ASN A 777 -23.20 2.98 -10.10
N THR A 778 -22.40 2.24 -9.31
CA THR A 778 -22.11 2.58 -7.90
C THR A 778 -20.63 2.80 -7.60
N GLY A 779 -19.82 3.12 -8.61
CA GLY A 779 -18.42 3.49 -8.38
C GLY A 779 -18.27 4.81 -7.59
N PRO A 780 -17.13 5.06 -6.94
CA PRO A 780 -15.98 4.16 -6.77
C PRO A 780 -16.30 3.01 -5.78
N TRP A 781 -15.55 1.92 -5.85
CA TRP A 781 -15.87 0.66 -5.15
C TRP A 781 -15.07 0.43 -3.86
N PHE A 782 -15.54 -0.57 -3.09
CA PHE A 782 -15.13 -0.95 -1.73
C PHE A 782 -15.58 0.03 -0.64
N HIS A 783 -15.52 -0.40 0.63
CA HIS A 783 -15.97 0.40 1.78
C HIS A 783 -15.25 1.74 1.93
N ASN A 784 -14.05 1.87 1.36
CA ASN A 784 -13.23 3.09 1.41
C ASN A 784 -13.26 3.90 0.10
N GLY A 785 -13.95 3.42 -0.95
CA GLY A 785 -14.09 4.11 -2.23
C GLY A 785 -12.77 4.41 -2.96
N LEU A 786 -11.69 3.69 -2.66
CA LEU A 786 -10.36 3.98 -3.20
C LEU A 786 -10.15 3.48 -4.65
N VAL A 787 -11.07 2.68 -5.18
CA VAL A 787 -10.92 2.05 -6.49
C VAL A 787 -11.93 2.63 -7.47
N PRO A 788 -11.52 3.53 -8.39
CA PRO A 788 -12.43 4.27 -9.25
C PRO A 788 -12.77 3.57 -10.56
N THR A 789 -12.14 2.43 -10.88
CA THR A 789 -12.38 1.70 -12.14
C THR A 789 -12.68 0.23 -11.88
N MET A 790 -13.63 -0.33 -12.64
CA MET A 790 -13.94 -1.77 -12.59
C MET A 790 -12.74 -2.62 -13.03
N ASP A 791 -11.88 -2.08 -13.91
CA ASP A 791 -10.58 -2.68 -14.24
C ASP A 791 -9.70 -2.86 -13.01
N GLY A 792 -9.62 -1.83 -12.17
CA GLY A 792 -8.91 -1.89 -10.89
C GLY A 792 -9.49 -2.96 -9.96
N VAL A 793 -10.83 -3.03 -9.86
CA VAL A 793 -11.52 -4.03 -9.03
C VAL A 793 -11.21 -5.46 -9.51
N VAL A 794 -11.44 -5.75 -10.80
CA VAL A 794 -11.20 -7.08 -11.38
C VAL A 794 -9.73 -7.45 -11.31
N SER A 795 -8.82 -6.52 -11.60
CA SER A 795 -7.37 -6.78 -11.49
C SER A 795 -6.97 -7.11 -10.06
N MET A 796 -7.49 -6.39 -9.06
CA MET A 796 -7.19 -6.66 -7.66
C MET A 796 -7.65 -8.06 -7.25
N TYR A 797 -8.87 -8.46 -7.61
CA TYR A 797 -9.33 -9.83 -7.33
C TYR A 797 -8.55 -10.88 -8.11
N SER A 798 -8.21 -10.62 -9.38
CA SER A 798 -7.43 -11.55 -10.22
C SER A 798 -6.06 -11.85 -9.63
N GLU A 799 -5.42 -10.85 -9.00
CA GLU A 799 -4.13 -10.97 -8.31
C GLU A 799 -4.26 -11.53 -6.87
N GLY A 800 -5.46 -11.89 -6.42
CA GLY A 800 -5.69 -12.42 -5.06
C GLY A 800 -5.73 -11.35 -3.96
N MET A 801 -6.07 -10.10 -4.33
CA MET A 801 -6.09 -8.91 -3.45
C MET A 801 -4.73 -8.60 -2.81
N ALA A 802 -4.67 -7.54 -1.99
CA ALA A 802 -3.47 -7.26 -1.21
C ALA A 802 -3.36 -8.26 -0.06
N SER A 803 -2.40 -9.18 -0.14
CA SER A 803 -2.01 -9.96 1.03
C SER A 803 -1.43 -9.03 2.09
N ASN A 804 -2.09 -9.00 3.24
CA ASN A 804 -1.58 -8.39 4.47
C ASN A 804 -0.91 -9.50 5.28
N ALA A 805 0.14 -10.14 4.77
CA ALA A 805 0.88 -11.07 5.63
C ALA A 805 1.51 -10.23 6.77
N PRO A 806 1.28 -10.58 8.05
CA PRO A 806 1.86 -9.82 9.14
C PRO A 806 3.38 -9.89 9.10
N PHE A 807 4.03 -8.78 9.44
CA PHE A 807 5.47 -8.67 9.50
C PHE A 807 5.92 -8.46 10.94
N GLY A 808 7.03 -9.09 11.31
CA GLY A 808 7.66 -8.86 12.60
C GLY A 808 6.75 -9.06 13.80
N TRP A 809 6.67 -8.06 14.68
CA TRP A 809 5.84 -8.14 15.89
C TRP A 809 4.35 -8.28 15.58
N ASP A 810 3.89 -7.79 14.42
CA ASP A 810 2.51 -7.92 14.01
C ASP A 810 2.09 -9.37 13.76
N LYS A 811 3.05 -10.29 13.52
CA LYS A 811 2.78 -11.74 13.40
C LYS A 811 2.16 -12.33 14.67
N TYR A 812 2.47 -11.71 15.81
CA TYR A 812 2.03 -12.17 17.11
C TYR A 812 0.87 -11.34 17.65
N ASP A 813 0.36 -10.40 16.86
CA ASP A 813 -0.82 -9.63 17.19
C ASP A 813 -2.07 -10.49 16.92
N PRO A 814 -2.85 -10.87 17.95
CA PRO A 814 -4.05 -11.67 17.76
C PRO A 814 -5.12 -10.97 16.91
N ASN A 815 -5.06 -9.64 16.80
CA ASN A 815 -5.99 -8.83 16.02
C ASN A 815 -5.47 -8.52 14.62
N TYR A 816 -4.35 -9.11 14.19
CA TYR A 816 -3.88 -8.87 12.84
C TYR A 816 -4.89 -9.44 11.81
N PRO A 817 -5.35 -8.64 10.82
CA PRO A 817 -6.37 -9.07 9.88
C PRO A 817 -5.93 -10.29 9.05
N VAL A 818 -6.80 -11.30 8.99
CA VAL A 818 -6.62 -12.47 8.15
C VAL A 818 -7.50 -12.35 6.90
N LEU A 819 -6.88 -12.46 5.72
CA LEU A 819 -7.58 -12.48 4.44
C LEU A 819 -8.49 -13.71 4.35
N SER A 820 -9.68 -13.57 3.77
CA SER A 820 -10.61 -14.68 3.55
C SER A 820 -9.98 -15.79 2.68
N GLU A 821 -10.17 -17.06 3.07
CA GLU A 821 -9.68 -18.23 2.33
C GLU A 821 -10.31 -18.40 0.94
N LYS A 822 -11.43 -17.70 0.69
CA LYS A 822 -12.12 -17.65 -0.60
C LYS A 822 -11.38 -16.76 -1.61
N ILE A 823 -10.57 -15.81 -1.14
CA ILE A 823 -9.77 -14.93 -1.98
C ILE A 823 -8.53 -15.68 -2.44
N ARG A 824 -8.40 -15.86 -3.76
CA ARG A 824 -7.33 -16.58 -4.43
C ARG A 824 -6.90 -15.86 -5.70
N PRO A 825 -5.62 -15.93 -6.10
CA PRO A 825 -5.21 -15.52 -7.42
C PRO A 825 -6.03 -16.30 -8.44
N LEU A 826 -6.71 -15.58 -9.30
CA LEU A 826 -7.56 -16.14 -10.35
C LEU A 826 -6.78 -16.23 -11.67
N ASN A 827 -5.70 -15.44 -11.80
CA ASN A 827 -4.84 -15.39 -12.99
C ASN A 827 -5.65 -15.23 -14.29
N LEU A 828 -6.69 -14.37 -14.23
CA LEU A 828 -7.57 -14.15 -15.38
C LEU A 828 -6.77 -13.53 -16.52
N THR A 829 -6.95 -14.08 -17.72
CA THR A 829 -6.47 -13.43 -18.93
C THR A 829 -7.17 -12.09 -19.14
N VAL A 830 -6.59 -11.22 -19.97
CA VAL A 830 -7.21 -9.95 -20.35
C VAL A 830 -8.60 -10.19 -20.94
N GLN A 831 -8.75 -11.20 -21.80
CA GLN A 831 -10.02 -11.54 -22.44
C GLN A 831 -11.06 -12.05 -21.44
N GLU A 832 -10.65 -12.86 -20.45
CA GLU A 832 -11.54 -13.29 -19.37
C GLU A 832 -11.98 -12.11 -18.50
N SER A 833 -11.07 -11.18 -18.19
CA SER A 833 -11.38 -9.96 -17.45
C SER A 833 -12.40 -9.09 -18.21
N GLU A 834 -12.22 -8.93 -19.53
CA GLU A 834 -13.20 -8.23 -20.38
C GLU A 834 -14.56 -8.95 -20.44
N ALA A 835 -14.57 -10.28 -20.51
CA ALA A 835 -15.80 -11.07 -20.49
C ALA A 835 -16.53 -10.92 -19.15
N LEU A 836 -15.81 -11.03 -18.02
CA LEU A 836 -16.35 -10.82 -16.68
C LEU A 836 -16.98 -9.43 -16.53
N LYS A 837 -16.29 -8.37 -16.97
CA LYS A 837 -16.86 -7.01 -16.98
C LYS A 837 -18.10 -6.89 -17.86
N ALA A 838 -18.14 -7.57 -19.01
CA ALA A 838 -19.33 -7.60 -19.86
C ALA A 838 -20.52 -8.25 -19.15
N PHE A 839 -20.28 -9.27 -18.31
CA PHE A 839 -21.31 -9.86 -17.45
C PHE A 839 -21.74 -8.93 -16.31
N LEU A 840 -20.79 -8.27 -15.62
CA LEU A 840 -21.12 -7.26 -14.59
C LEU A 840 -21.99 -6.12 -15.15
N LYS A 841 -21.77 -5.74 -16.41
CA LYS A 841 -22.63 -4.82 -17.14
C LYS A 841 -24.02 -5.41 -17.44
N ALA A 842 -24.10 -6.70 -17.77
CA ALA A 842 -25.36 -7.36 -18.09
C ALA A 842 -26.28 -7.57 -16.85
N ILE A 843 -25.71 -7.68 -15.65
CA ILE A 843 -26.44 -7.70 -14.37
C ILE A 843 -26.76 -6.30 -13.82
N THR A 844 -26.33 -5.25 -14.52
CA THR A 844 -26.63 -3.86 -14.16
C THR A 844 -27.77 -3.32 -15.02
N ALA A 845 -28.89 -3.00 -14.39
CA ALA A 845 -30.00 -2.32 -15.01
C ALA A 845 -29.83 -0.78 -14.91
N ASN A 846 -30.70 -0.05 -15.62
CA ASN A 846 -30.85 1.37 -15.36
C ASN A 846 -31.34 1.57 -13.91
N SER A 847 -30.76 2.52 -13.20
CA SER A 847 -31.14 2.81 -11.82
C SER A 847 -32.64 3.12 -11.71
N PRO A 848 -33.33 2.63 -10.67
CA PRO A 848 -34.75 2.93 -10.49
C PRO A 848 -34.95 4.42 -10.23
N GLU A 849 -36.00 4.97 -10.83
CA GLU A 849 -36.39 6.36 -10.57
C GLU A 849 -36.98 6.49 -9.16
N ALA A 850 -36.91 7.70 -8.59
CA ALA A 850 -37.63 8.04 -7.37
C ALA A 850 -39.12 8.27 -7.68
N SER A 851 -39.81 7.29 -8.27
CA SER A 851 -41.24 7.38 -8.66
C SER A 851 -42.17 7.44 -7.46
#